data_AF-A0AAV5VI46-F1
#
_entry.id   AF-A0AAV5VI46-F1
#
_cell.length_a   1.000
_cell.length_b   1.000
_cell.length_c   1.000
_cell.angle_alpha   90.00
_cell.angle_beta   90.00
_cell.angle_gamma   90.00
#
_symmetry.space_group_name_H-M   'P 1'
#
loop_
_entity.id
_entity.type
_entity.pdbx_description
1 polymer ?
#
loop_
_entity_poly.entity_id
_entity_poly.type
_entity_poly.pdbx_seq_one_letter_code
_entity_poly.pdbx_strand_id
1 'polypeptide(L)'
;MAEPPSLEELLRKKKEEEEQLAKPKFLTKEERAAIALQKRADEVNKQKEAQKDLDDKRKAFLEGANGKEKDRRDDRGGRDDRDRERERDRDRDRRRRSRSRSNDRDRRRSRSRDRGDERRRRSRTPDRRDRDRDRDRRSDRHHDDDRKDRGGDRDRNGGGASKEDAAAVDAYVDPEKMKDAVKARYLGGAREKRKRGRRLHERKFVFDWDAGEDTSNDYDKLYKVKHEVQFFGRGSIAGVDVNQQKKERSSFYATMMEDRRTNEEKEKEEMRIVDAKKREAKQAHDDRHWKMKKLEEMCDRDWRIFREDFNITIKGGKIPKPMRDWHEAGINEEVLSTILKVGYKEPTPIQRQAIPIGLQNRDIIGVAETGSGKTCAFLIPLLTFITSLPKIERQEHADQGPYAIILAPTRELAQQIEEETNKFGELLKIRTVSVIGGASREEQGMRLRLGVEIVIATPGRLLDVLENRYLSLTQCTYVILDEADRMLDMGFEPEVQKVLEYLPVSNLKPDTDDAENAEALMRAFNSREKFRQTVMFTATMSSAIERLARAYLRRPAVVHIGNAGRPTERVEQVVYMLSEDKKRKKLVEILEASFEPPIIIFVNQKRGADILAKSLTNIGYNPTALHGGKGQDAREYALASLKDGTSNILVATDVAGRGIDIKDVSLVLNYDMAKTIEDYTHRIGRTGRAGKHGRAVTFLTPEDKDVFFDLKQVLVESPVSTCPPELSNHPDAQSKPGMFVPKKRQDETVFLKGL
;
A
#
# COMPACT_ATOMS: atom_id res chain seq x y z
N MET A 1 33.48 16.35 115.82
CA MET A 1 32.93 17.06 114.66
C MET A 1 33.54 18.45 114.67
N ALA A 2 34.40 18.76 113.70
CA ALA A 2 34.80 20.14 113.42
C ALA A 2 33.83 20.64 112.35
N GLU A 3 33.12 21.73 112.63
CA GLU A 3 32.10 22.27 111.72
C GLU A 3 32.74 22.72 110.39
N PRO A 4 32.09 22.43 109.25
CA PRO A 4 32.63 22.75 107.93
C PRO A 4 32.63 24.27 107.67
N PRO A 5 33.67 24.78 106.98
CA PRO A 5 33.85 26.21 106.71
C PRO A 5 32.66 26.78 105.92
N SER A 6 32.33 28.03 106.23
CA SER A 6 31.13 28.70 105.71
C SER A 6 31.26 28.99 104.22
N LEU A 7 30.11 29.14 103.53
CA LEU A 7 30.05 29.40 102.09
C LEU A 7 30.88 30.63 101.67
N GLU A 8 31.00 31.63 102.55
CA GLU A 8 31.82 32.81 102.32
C GLU A 8 33.32 32.49 102.26
N GLU A 9 33.83 31.58 103.08
CA GLU A 9 35.24 31.19 103.05
C GLU A 9 35.60 30.44 101.78
N LEU A 10 34.69 29.61 101.25
CA LEU A 10 34.88 28.92 99.97
C LEU A 10 34.88 29.88 98.79
N LEU A 11 33.97 30.86 98.79
CA LEU A 11 33.92 31.88 97.75
C LEU A 11 35.13 32.80 97.79
N ARG A 12 35.65 33.12 98.99
CA ARG A 12 36.87 33.89 99.15
C ARG A 12 38.09 33.11 98.66
N LYS A 13 38.22 31.83 99.00
CA LYS A 13 39.28 30.96 98.45
C LYS A 13 39.23 30.86 96.94
N LYS A 14 38.02 30.73 96.36
CA LYS A 14 37.87 30.64 94.91
C LYS A 14 38.23 31.94 94.21
N LYS A 15 37.86 33.10 94.79
CA LYS A 15 38.30 34.41 94.29
C LYS A 15 39.81 34.62 94.45
N GLU A 16 40.39 34.20 95.57
CA GLU A 16 41.83 34.27 95.81
C GLU A 16 42.60 33.33 94.85
N GLU A 17 42.07 32.15 94.52
CA GLU A 17 42.61 31.26 93.48
C GLU A 17 42.49 31.86 92.07
N GLU A 18 41.34 32.45 91.73
CA GLU A 18 41.13 33.12 90.44
C GLU A 18 42.04 34.36 90.30
N GLU A 19 42.25 35.15 91.37
CA GLU A 19 43.21 36.26 91.37
C GLU A 19 44.66 35.79 91.31
N GLN A 20 45.00 34.65 91.94
CA GLN A 20 46.32 34.04 91.83
C GLN A 20 46.58 33.48 90.41
N LEU A 21 45.55 32.97 89.74
CA LEU A 21 45.60 32.53 88.34
C LEU A 21 45.65 33.71 87.34
N ALA A 22 45.06 34.85 87.70
CA ALA A 22 45.09 36.06 86.89
C ALA A 22 46.46 36.77 86.90
N LYS A 23 47.32 36.50 87.90
CA LYS A 23 48.69 37.02 87.92
C LYS A 23 49.55 36.25 86.91
N PRO A 24 50.18 36.90 85.92
CA PRO A 24 50.99 36.21 84.92
C PRO A 24 52.20 35.54 85.59
N LYS A 25 52.24 34.21 85.58
CA LYS A 25 53.39 33.44 86.06
C LYS A 25 54.57 33.62 85.11
N PHE A 26 55.69 34.09 85.65
CA PHE A 26 56.92 34.24 84.88
C PHE A 26 57.58 32.86 84.70
N LEU A 27 57.38 32.25 83.53
CA LEU A 27 58.03 30.99 83.16
C LEU A 27 59.44 31.26 82.66
N THR A 28 60.40 30.40 83.03
CA THR A 28 61.79 30.50 82.53
C THR A 28 61.85 30.26 81.02
N LYS A 29 62.96 30.65 80.37
CA LYS A 29 63.10 30.51 78.90
C LYS A 29 63.03 29.04 78.46
N GLU A 30 63.58 28.13 79.25
CA GLU A 30 63.55 26.68 78.97
C GLU A 30 62.14 26.10 79.14
N GLU A 31 61.40 26.48 80.19
CA GLU A 31 60.03 26.03 80.39
C GLU A 31 59.08 26.56 79.29
N ARG A 32 59.27 27.81 78.84
CA ARG A 32 58.53 28.34 77.68
C ARG A 32 58.86 27.58 76.40
N ALA A 33 60.12 27.23 76.18
CA ALA A 33 60.52 26.43 75.03
C ALA A 33 59.90 25.03 75.09
N ALA A 34 59.87 24.39 76.25
CA ALA A 34 59.26 23.07 76.46
C ALA A 34 57.73 23.10 76.23
N ILE A 35 57.02 24.08 76.79
CA ILE A 35 55.58 24.25 76.58
C ILE A 35 55.25 24.58 75.12
N ALA A 36 56.08 25.39 74.46
CA ALA A 36 55.92 25.68 73.04
C ALA A 36 56.14 24.43 72.18
N LEU A 37 57.16 23.60 72.50
CA LEU A 37 57.41 22.33 71.82
C LEU A 37 56.26 21.34 72.01
N GLN A 38 55.69 21.28 73.21
CA GLN A 38 54.54 20.43 73.52
C GLN A 38 53.29 20.88 72.75
N LYS A 39 53.00 22.19 72.74
CA LYS A 39 51.91 22.74 71.91
C LYS A 39 52.10 22.47 70.43
N ARG A 40 53.34 22.58 69.92
CA ARG A 40 53.66 22.28 68.53
C ARG A 40 53.49 20.79 68.21
N ALA A 41 53.85 19.91 69.14
CA ALA A 41 53.63 18.47 69.01
C ALA A 41 52.13 18.13 69.00
N ASP A 42 51.33 18.76 69.86
CA ASP A 42 49.87 18.58 69.89
C ASP A 42 49.20 19.09 68.61
N GLU A 43 49.68 20.20 68.05
CA GLU A 43 49.17 20.76 66.81
C GLU A 43 49.53 19.90 65.60
N VAL A 44 50.76 19.36 65.57
CA VAL A 44 51.18 18.37 64.57
C VAL A 44 50.38 17.07 64.69
N ASN A 45 50.07 16.62 65.91
CA ASN A 45 49.24 15.43 66.12
C ASN A 45 47.80 15.65 65.65
N LYS A 46 47.21 16.83 65.92
CA LYS A 46 45.89 17.20 65.37
C LYS A 46 45.89 17.28 63.85
N GLN A 47 46.96 17.80 63.25
CA GLN A 47 47.11 17.80 61.79
C GLN A 47 47.24 16.39 61.23
N LYS A 48 47.97 15.49 61.90
CA LYS A 48 48.05 14.07 61.51
C LYS A 48 46.70 13.35 61.65
N GLU A 49 45.93 13.61 62.70
CA GLU A 49 44.57 13.07 62.84
C GLU A 49 43.64 13.58 61.74
N ALA A 50 43.66 14.88 61.45
CA ALA A 50 42.87 15.46 60.36
C ALA A 50 43.29 14.91 58.98
N GLN A 51 44.59 14.70 58.75
CA GLN A 51 45.12 14.09 57.54
C GLN A 51 44.65 12.64 57.40
N LYS A 52 44.67 11.87 58.51
CA LYS A 52 44.23 10.48 58.56
C LYS A 52 42.73 10.35 58.29
N ASP A 53 41.91 11.24 58.85
CA ASP A 53 40.47 11.30 58.55
C ASP A 53 40.19 11.61 57.07
N LEU A 54 41.03 12.45 56.46
CA LEU A 54 40.92 12.81 55.05
C LEU A 54 41.35 11.64 54.14
N ASP A 55 42.42 10.94 54.53
CA ASP A 55 42.88 9.72 53.84
C ASP A 55 41.88 8.57 53.99
N ASP A 56 41.24 8.41 55.16
CA ASP A 56 40.18 7.42 55.38
C ASP A 56 38.93 7.73 54.54
N LYS A 57 38.54 9.00 54.44
CA LYS A 57 37.46 9.44 53.53
C LYS A 57 37.83 9.23 52.06
N ARG A 58 39.08 9.49 51.68
CA ARG A 58 39.59 9.26 50.32
C ARG A 58 39.67 7.77 49.99
N LYS A 59 40.04 6.94 50.95
CA LYS A 59 40.06 5.48 50.84
C LYS A 59 38.63 4.93 50.69
N ALA A 60 37.68 5.40 51.48
CA ALA A 60 36.27 5.06 51.34
C ALA A 60 35.69 5.49 49.97
N PHE A 61 36.11 6.65 49.46
CA PHE A 61 35.73 7.12 48.12
C PHE A 61 36.33 6.26 46.99
N LEU A 62 37.60 5.86 47.12
CA LEU A 62 38.29 4.99 46.17
C LEU A 62 37.80 3.53 46.24
N GLU A 63 37.47 3.02 47.43
CA GLU A 63 36.83 1.71 47.62
C GLU A 63 35.41 1.69 47.07
N GLY A 64 34.65 2.78 47.20
CA GLY A 64 33.35 2.95 46.55
C GLY A 64 33.43 3.01 45.02
N ALA A 65 34.54 3.53 44.47
CA ALA A 65 34.80 3.53 43.03
C ALA A 65 35.29 2.15 42.52
N ASN A 66 36.12 1.44 43.29
CA ASN A 66 36.58 0.08 42.96
C ASN A 66 35.54 -1.02 43.21
N GLY A 67 34.56 -0.80 44.10
CA GLY A 67 33.44 -1.72 44.29
C GLY A 67 32.57 -1.89 43.04
N LYS A 68 32.49 -0.87 42.19
CA LYS A 68 31.81 -0.96 40.88
C LYS A 68 32.65 -1.59 39.77
N GLU A 69 33.97 -1.70 39.93
CA GLU A 69 34.85 -2.44 39.02
C GLU A 69 35.04 -3.92 39.42
N LYS A 70 34.81 -4.27 40.70
CA LYS A 70 35.03 -5.63 41.23
C LYS A 70 33.79 -6.55 41.24
N ASP A 71 32.57 -6.01 41.18
CA ASP A 71 31.34 -6.82 40.94
C ASP A 71 31.27 -7.44 39.52
N ARG A 72 32.32 -7.25 38.69
CA ARG A 72 32.52 -7.92 37.39
C ARG A 72 33.42 -9.15 37.46
N ARG A 73 33.94 -9.54 38.63
CA ARG A 73 34.73 -10.76 38.79
C ARG A 73 34.33 -11.48 40.08
N ASP A 74 33.89 -12.72 39.93
CA ASP A 74 33.88 -13.75 40.97
C ASP A 74 32.65 -13.77 41.90
N ASP A 75 31.57 -14.16 41.24
CA ASP A 75 30.61 -15.16 41.70
C ASP A 75 31.22 -16.14 42.74
N ARG A 76 30.94 -15.84 44.00
CA ARG A 76 30.55 -16.77 45.09
C ARG A 76 31.19 -18.16 45.11
N GLY A 77 32.19 -18.28 45.98
CA GLY A 77 32.42 -19.50 46.77
C GLY A 77 31.92 -19.34 48.22
N GLY A 78 30.85 -20.07 48.57
CA GLY A 78 30.72 -20.81 49.84
C GLY A 78 30.65 -20.10 51.21
N ARG A 79 29.41 -20.01 51.72
CA ARG A 79 28.92 -20.53 53.03
C ARG A 79 29.57 -20.13 54.38
N ASP A 80 28.69 -19.55 55.20
CA ASP A 80 28.22 -20.03 56.50
C ASP A 80 28.49 -19.23 57.78
N ASP A 81 27.39 -19.18 58.54
CA ASP A 81 27.23 -19.03 59.99
C ASP A 81 27.27 -17.64 60.66
N ARG A 82 26.04 -17.13 60.79
CA ARG A 82 25.28 -17.00 62.05
C ARG A 82 25.79 -16.11 63.18
N ASP A 83 24.82 -15.28 63.57
CA ASP A 83 24.45 -14.94 64.94
C ASP A 83 25.38 -13.94 65.66
N ARG A 84 24.88 -12.71 65.80
CA ARG A 84 24.23 -12.19 67.02
C ARG A 84 25.26 -11.68 68.02
N GLU A 85 25.17 -10.39 68.30
CA GLU A 85 24.99 -9.81 69.64
C GLU A 85 25.38 -8.33 69.56
N ARG A 86 24.44 -7.40 69.42
CA ARG A 86 23.49 -6.91 70.43
C ARG A 86 24.16 -6.39 71.71
N GLU A 87 23.84 -5.13 71.93
CA GLU A 87 23.54 -4.52 73.21
C GLU A 87 24.72 -4.32 74.16
N ARG A 88 24.96 -3.05 74.49
CA ARG A 88 24.83 -2.53 75.87
C ARG A 88 25.31 -1.09 75.96
N ASP A 89 24.43 -0.19 76.34
CA ASP A 89 24.34 0.32 77.72
C ASP A 89 23.27 1.42 77.75
N ARG A 90 22.12 1.25 78.40
CA ARG A 90 21.90 1.14 79.85
C ARG A 90 22.68 2.19 80.63
N ASP A 91 21.97 3.21 81.09
CA ASP A 91 21.66 3.33 82.52
C ASP A 91 21.13 4.72 82.82
N ARG A 92 19.94 4.80 83.42
CA ARG A 92 19.87 4.99 84.87
C ARG A 92 18.40 5.12 85.26
N ASP A 93 17.83 4.09 85.87
CA ASP A 93 17.93 3.90 87.32
C ASP A 93 16.83 4.70 88.01
N ARG A 94 15.76 4.01 88.43
CA ARG A 94 15.56 3.78 89.85
C ARG A 94 14.29 2.98 90.12
N ARG A 95 14.58 1.76 90.59
CA ARG A 95 14.08 1.23 91.85
C ARG A 95 12.59 0.97 91.96
N ARG A 96 12.36 -0.35 91.91
CA ARG A 96 11.85 -1.16 93.01
C ARG A 96 10.35 -1.13 93.21
N ARG A 97 9.87 -2.38 93.28
CA ARG A 97 8.75 -2.86 94.08
C ARG A 97 7.41 -2.42 93.52
N SER A 98 6.45 -3.27 93.25
CA SER A 98 6.24 -4.70 93.41
C SER A 98 4.73 -4.79 93.38
N ARG A 99 4.20 -5.85 92.79
CA ARG A 99 2.91 -6.42 93.16
C ARG A 99 1.68 -5.52 92.94
N SER A 100 0.97 -5.98 91.91
CA SER A 100 -0.39 -6.50 92.04
C SER A 100 -1.55 -5.53 92.00
N ARG A 101 -2.55 -6.00 91.26
CA ARG A 101 -3.97 -5.93 91.57
C ARG A 101 -4.68 -4.62 91.26
N SER A 102 -5.32 -4.70 90.10
CA SER A 102 -6.78 -4.65 89.94
C SER A 102 -7.52 -3.34 90.21
N ASN A 103 -8.42 -3.12 89.25
CA ASN A 103 -9.75 -2.55 89.41
C ASN A 103 -9.90 -1.04 89.59
N ASP A 104 -10.42 -0.48 88.51
CA ASP A 104 -11.77 0.10 88.45
C ASP A 104 -12.07 1.41 89.18
N ARG A 105 -12.72 2.24 88.37
CA ARG A 105 -13.78 3.20 88.68
C ARG A 105 -13.41 4.59 89.19
N ASP A 106 -13.71 5.51 88.28
CA ASP A 106 -14.65 6.63 88.47
C ASP A 106 -14.48 7.52 89.70
N ARG A 107 -14.30 8.82 89.42
CA ARG A 107 -15.29 9.91 89.68
C ARG A 107 -14.58 11.26 89.54
N ARG A 108 -14.95 12.07 88.54
CA ARG A 108 -16.03 13.10 88.53
C ARG A 108 -15.56 14.48 89.00
N ARG A 109 -16.13 15.48 88.30
CA ARG A 109 -16.65 16.79 88.80
C ARG A 109 -15.59 17.89 88.98
N SER A 110 -15.82 19.17 88.63
CA SER A 110 -17.03 19.93 88.24
C SER A 110 -16.64 21.32 87.71
N ARG A 111 -17.51 21.93 86.86
CA ARG A 111 -17.97 23.36 86.81
C ARG A 111 -16.91 24.48 86.65
N SER A 112 -17.06 25.57 85.88
CA SER A 112 -18.24 26.36 85.47
C SER A 112 -17.83 27.52 84.52
N ARG A 113 -18.76 28.01 83.66
CA ARG A 113 -18.96 29.41 83.16
C ARG A 113 -17.80 30.04 82.35
N ASP A 114 -17.93 30.83 81.28
CA ASP A 114 -19.02 31.65 80.71
C ASP A 114 -18.58 32.22 79.33
N ARG A 115 -19.57 32.54 78.47
CA ARG A 115 -19.68 33.65 77.46
C ARG A 115 -18.85 33.78 76.17
N GLY A 116 -19.64 33.96 75.09
CA GLY A 116 -19.42 34.87 73.94
C GLY A 116 -19.11 34.16 72.61
N ASP A 117 -19.71 34.43 71.45
CA ASP A 117 -20.79 35.34 71.02
C ASP A 117 -21.26 34.90 69.60
N GLU A 118 -22.44 35.39 69.21
CA GLU A 118 -23.24 35.06 68.03
C GLU A 118 -22.62 35.45 66.65
N ARG A 119 -23.09 34.80 65.56
CA ARG A 119 -24.05 35.43 64.60
C ARG A 119 -24.40 34.54 63.40
N ARG A 120 -25.71 34.25 63.29
CA ARG A 120 -26.65 34.48 62.15
C ARG A 120 -26.27 33.92 60.76
N ARG A 121 -27.18 33.38 59.93
CA ARG A 121 -28.63 33.12 59.97
C ARG A 121 -28.97 32.35 58.68
N ARG A 122 -29.89 31.38 58.81
CA ARG A 122 -31.05 31.09 57.92
C ARG A 122 -30.80 30.51 56.51
N SER A 123 -31.14 29.23 56.26
CA SER A 123 -32.49 28.59 56.08
C SER A 123 -32.94 28.66 54.61
N ARG A 124 -33.44 27.62 53.91
CA ARG A 124 -34.59 26.72 54.12
C ARG A 124 -34.51 25.63 53.02
N THR A 125 -34.51 24.31 53.26
CA THR A 125 -35.64 23.34 53.45
C THR A 125 -36.60 23.18 52.25
N PRO A 126 -37.44 22.11 52.14
CA PRO A 126 -37.17 20.65 52.17
C PRO A 126 -38.14 19.85 51.24
N ASP A 127 -38.30 18.54 51.53
CA ASP A 127 -39.38 17.57 51.22
C ASP A 127 -39.03 16.45 50.22
N ARG A 128 -38.79 15.21 50.68
CA ARG A 128 -39.68 14.16 51.25
C ARG A 128 -40.56 13.49 50.19
N ARG A 129 -40.43 12.16 50.02
CA ARG A 129 -41.34 11.13 50.61
C ARG A 129 -41.03 9.73 50.08
N ASP A 130 -41.22 8.79 50.99
CA ASP A 130 -41.21 7.33 50.85
C ASP A 130 -42.22 6.78 49.83
N ARG A 131 -41.98 5.54 49.38
CA ARG A 131 -43.03 4.54 49.15
C ARG A 131 -42.47 3.12 49.03
N ASP A 132 -42.92 2.27 49.93
CA ASP A 132 -42.91 0.80 49.87
C ASP A 132 -43.77 0.24 48.73
N ARG A 133 -43.42 -0.97 48.25
CA ARG A 133 -44.33 -2.12 48.01
C ARG A 133 -43.60 -3.34 47.40
N ASP A 134 -43.39 -4.34 48.24
CA ASP A 134 -43.95 -5.71 48.21
C ASP A 134 -44.01 -6.61 46.95
N ARG A 135 -43.73 -7.92 47.24
CA ARG A 135 -44.18 -9.22 46.65
C ARG A 135 -43.42 -9.78 45.43
N ASP A 136 -43.08 -11.08 45.30
CA ASP A 136 -43.41 -12.37 45.94
C ASP A 136 -42.18 -13.33 45.74
N ARG A 137 -41.64 -14.10 46.69
CA ARG A 137 -42.04 -15.36 47.37
C ARG A 137 -42.31 -16.60 46.50
N ARG A 138 -41.44 -17.62 46.63
CA ARG A 138 -41.67 -19.06 46.97
C ARG A 138 -40.41 -19.88 46.59
N SER A 139 -39.94 -20.91 47.30
CA SER A 139 -40.18 -21.46 48.65
C SER A 139 -39.22 -22.66 48.83
N ASP A 140 -38.61 -22.75 50.02
CA ASP A 140 -38.43 -23.93 50.88
C ASP A 140 -37.78 -25.25 50.37
N ARG A 141 -36.68 -25.69 51.01
CA ARG A 141 -36.72 -26.66 52.15
C ARG A 141 -35.34 -26.98 52.76
N HIS A 142 -35.42 -27.27 54.06
CA HIS A 142 -34.43 -27.49 55.12
C HIS A 142 -33.75 -28.89 55.14
N HIS A 143 -32.59 -28.95 55.86
CA HIS A 143 -32.02 -30.00 56.76
C HIS A 143 -31.97 -31.47 56.29
N ASP A 144 -30.97 -32.33 56.57
CA ASP A 144 -30.07 -32.56 57.72
C ASP A 144 -28.71 -33.10 57.19
N ASP A 145 -27.56 -32.68 57.72
CA ASP A 145 -26.78 -33.36 58.78
C ASP A 145 -26.33 -34.80 58.43
N ASP A 146 -25.05 -34.97 58.08
CA ASP A 146 -24.22 -36.02 58.68
C ASP A 146 -22.73 -35.81 58.42
N ARG A 147 -22.06 -35.37 59.50
CA ARG A 147 -20.60 -35.38 59.65
C ARG A 147 -20.14 -36.79 60.02
N LYS A 148 -19.14 -37.32 59.31
CA LYS A 148 -18.17 -38.24 59.91
C LYS A 148 -16.75 -37.85 59.52
N ASP A 149 -16.08 -37.27 60.50
CA ASP A 149 -14.63 -37.22 60.67
C ASP A 149 -13.98 -38.59 60.48
N ARG A 150 -12.79 -38.59 59.85
CA ARG A 150 -11.58 -39.21 60.41
C ARG A 150 -10.35 -38.64 59.70
N GLY A 151 -9.52 -37.97 60.51
CA GLY A 151 -8.42 -37.13 60.06
C GLY A 151 -7.14 -37.86 59.66
N GLY A 152 -6.22 -37.05 59.15
CA GLY A 152 -4.81 -37.35 58.97
C GLY A 152 -4.04 -36.04 58.99
N ASP A 153 -3.25 -35.85 60.04
CA ASP A 153 -2.27 -34.78 60.23
C ASP A 153 -1.48 -34.42 58.97
N ARG A 154 -1.22 -33.12 58.80
CA ARG A 154 0.08 -32.61 58.30
C ARG A 154 0.18 -31.10 58.47
N ASP A 155 0.88 -30.74 59.53
CA ASP A 155 1.81 -29.62 59.69
C ASP A 155 1.62 -28.38 58.81
N ARG A 156 1.23 -27.29 59.48
CA ARG A 156 1.52 -25.92 59.05
C ARG A 156 3.02 -25.74 58.95
N ASN A 157 3.56 -25.72 57.74
CA ASN A 157 4.86 -25.12 57.49
C ASN A 157 4.70 -23.95 56.51
N GLY A 158 4.78 -22.73 57.04
CA GLY A 158 4.88 -21.51 56.26
C GLY A 158 6.27 -21.43 55.65
N GLY A 159 6.40 -21.89 54.40
CA GLY A 159 7.61 -21.71 53.60
C GLY A 159 7.58 -20.36 52.90
N GLY A 160 8.47 -19.45 53.29
CA GLY A 160 8.76 -18.24 52.53
C GLY A 160 9.44 -18.61 51.20
N ALA A 161 8.97 -18.00 50.12
CA ALA A 161 9.53 -18.16 48.78
C ALA A 161 11.03 -17.82 48.76
N SER A 162 11.82 -18.67 48.11
CA SER A 162 13.28 -18.56 48.07
C SER A 162 13.72 -17.50 47.06
N LYS A 163 14.96 -16.98 47.20
CA LYS A 163 15.54 -16.00 46.24
C LYS A 163 15.74 -16.58 44.83
N GLU A 164 15.72 -17.90 44.67
CA GLU A 164 15.80 -18.57 43.36
C GLU A 164 14.47 -18.50 42.62
N ASP A 165 13.33 -18.56 43.33
CA ASP A 165 12.00 -18.36 42.75
C ASP A 165 11.83 -16.93 42.19
N ALA A 166 12.47 -15.94 42.82
CA ALA A 166 12.43 -14.55 42.35
C ALA A 166 13.28 -14.29 41.10
N ALA A 167 14.36 -15.05 40.88
CA ALA A 167 15.20 -14.93 39.69
C ALA A 167 14.57 -15.58 38.44
N ALA A 168 13.72 -16.60 38.61
CA ALA A 168 12.96 -17.20 37.51
C ALA A 168 11.87 -16.27 36.97
N VAL A 169 11.32 -15.36 37.79
CA VAL A 169 10.30 -14.37 37.39
C VAL A 169 10.88 -13.33 36.41
N ASP A 170 12.16 -13.00 36.53
CA ASP A 170 12.85 -11.99 35.69
C ASP A 170 13.03 -12.43 34.23
N ALA A 171 12.91 -13.73 33.93
CA ALA A 171 12.94 -14.25 32.56
C ALA A 171 11.59 -14.13 31.84
N TYR A 172 10.49 -13.90 32.56
CA TYR A 172 9.11 -13.99 32.04
C TYR A 172 8.36 -12.67 32.00
N VAL A 173 8.93 -11.58 32.50
CA VAL A 173 8.21 -10.31 32.65
C VAL A 173 9.08 -9.14 32.19
N ASP A 174 8.49 -8.17 31.48
CA ASP A 174 9.12 -6.86 31.23
C ASP A 174 9.19 -6.08 32.55
N PRO A 175 10.38 -5.96 33.18
CA PRO A 175 10.48 -5.51 34.57
C PRO A 175 10.10 -4.05 34.75
N GLU A 176 10.27 -3.22 33.71
CA GLU A 176 9.93 -1.79 33.76
C GLU A 176 8.43 -1.58 33.72
N LYS A 177 7.76 -2.17 32.73
CA LYS A 177 6.29 -2.08 32.60
C LYS A 177 5.57 -2.71 33.80
N MET A 178 6.08 -3.81 34.35
CA MET A 178 5.54 -4.42 35.56
C MET A 178 5.68 -3.50 36.77
N LYS A 179 6.87 -2.91 36.99
CA LYS A 179 7.11 -1.95 38.09
C LYS A 179 6.17 -0.76 37.97
N ASP A 180 5.95 -0.26 36.76
CA ASP A 180 5.07 0.89 36.54
C ASP A 180 3.59 0.52 36.74
N ALA A 181 3.15 -0.67 36.33
CA ALA A 181 1.82 -1.19 36.64
C ALA A 181 1.59 -1.36 38.16
N VAL A 182 2.60 -1.87 38.89
CA VAL A 182 2.56 -2.02 40.36
C VAL A 182 2.51 -0.65 41.04
N LYS A 183 3.37 0.29 40.66
CA LYS A 183 3.35 1.67 41.19
C LYS A 183 1.99 2.34 40.96
N ALA A 184 1.44 2.25 39.75
CA ALA A 184 0.14 2.82 39.43
C ALA A 184 -1.00 2.23 40.27
N ARG A 185 -0.92 0.94 40.63
CA ARG A 185 -1.93 0.24 41.44
C ARG A 185 -1.89 0.62 42.92
N TYR A 186 -0.70 0.73 43.53
CA TYR A 186 -0.55 0.87 44.98
C TYR A 186 -0.21 2.29 45.45
N LEU A 187 0.52 3.07 44.66
CA LEU A 187 0.93 4.43 45.01
C LEU A 187 -0.04 5.51 44.52
N GLY A 188 -1.16 5.10 43.91
CA GLY A 188 -2.20 6.02 43.46
C GLY A 188 -1.75 6.98 42.36
N GLY A 189 -0.80 6.56 41.51
CA GLY A 189 -0.43 7.30 40.32
C GLY A 189 -1.68 7.66 39.53
N ALA A 190 -1.76 8.90 39.05
CA ALA A 190 -2.91 9.42 38.33
C ALA A 190 -3.33 8.38 37.28
N ARG A 191 -4.43 7.67 37.54
CA ARG A 191 -5.11 6.90 36.50
C ARG A 191 -5.36 7.94 35.41
N GLU A 192 -4.58 7.90 34.33
CA GLU A 192 -5.04 8.50 33.10
C GLU A 192 -6.40 7.88 32.89
N LYS A 193 -7.45 8.66 33.15
CA LYS A 193 -8.79 8.23 32.81
C LYS A 193 -8.66 7.88 31.35
N ARG A 194 -8.81 6.59 31.01
CA ARG A 194 -9.00 6.13 29.64
C ARG A 194 -9.81 7.24 29.01
N LYS A 195 -9.25 7.94 28.01
CA LYS A 195 -10.07 8.80 27.19
C LYS A 195 -11.09 7.82 26.62
N ARG A 196 -12.24 7.63 27.30
CA ARG A 196 -13.48 7.17 26.67
C ARG A 196 -13.47 8.02 25.43
N GLY A 197 -13.22 7.43 24.27
CA GLY A 197 -12.96 8.17 23.05
C GLY A 197 -13.93 9.32 23.07
N ARG A 198 -13.42 10.53 23.39
CA ARG A 198 -14.30 11.69 23.42
C ARG A 198 -14.88 11.61 22.03
N ARG A 199 -16.21 11.61 21.89
CA ARG A 199 -16.83 11.88 20.58
C ARG A 199 -16.10 13.10 20.07
N LEU A 200 -15.11 12.88 19.21
CA LEU A 200 -14.07 13.85 18.92
C LEU A 200 -14.75 14.72 17.89
N HIS A 201 -15.51 15.72 18.39
CA HIS A 201 -16.31 16.68 17.64
C HIS A 201 -16.70 16.23 16.23
N GLU A 202 -17.90 15.65 16.02
CA GLU A 202 -18.72 15.53 14.78
C GLU A 202 -18.14 15.82 13.35
N ARG A 203 -16.83 15.83 13.13
CA ARG A 203 -16.15 16.47 11.99
C ARG A 203 -15.14 15.55 11.31
N LYS A 204 -14.67 14.47 11.96
CA LYS A 204 -13.81 13.46 11.33
C LYS A 204 -14.27 12.06 11.71
N PHE A 205 -14.77 11.33 10.72
CA PHE A 205 -15.02 9.89 10.86
C PHE A 205 -13.69 9.16 10.68
N VAL A 206 -13.21 8.54 11.77
CA VAL A 206 -12.07 7.63 11.73
C VAL A 206 -12.68 6.24 11.61
N PHE A 207 -12.42 5.57 10.49
CA PHE A 207 -12.97 4.23 10.20
C PHE A 207 -12.13 3.12 10.82
N ASP A 208 -10.86 3.39 11.09
CA ASP A 208 -9.93 2.46 11.72
C ASP A 208 -9.84 2.71 13.23
N TRP A 209 -9.59 1.64 13.98
CA TRP A 209 -9.26 1.74 15.40
C TRP A 209 -7.83 2.26 15.56
N ASP A 210 -7.60 3.10 16.56
CA ASP A 210 -6.25 3.58 16.85
C ASP A 210 -5.42 2.42 17.44
N ALA A 211 -4.16 2.29 17.04
CA ALA A 211 -3.25 1.30 17.63
C ALA A 211 -3.08 1.52 19.15
N GLY A 212 -3.28 2.77 19.62
CA GLY A 212 -3.34 3.10 21.05
C GLY A 212 -4.55 2.53 21.80
N GLU A 213 -5.56 2.01 21.09
CA GLU A 213 -6.72 1.32 21.68
C GLU A 213 -6.50 -0.19 21.84
N ASP A 214 -5.38 -0.73 21.34
CA ASP A 214 -5.00 -2.13 21.56
C ASP A 214 -4.76 -2.42 23.05
N THR A 215 -5.32 -3.55 23.50
CA THR A 215 -5.27 -4.00 24.89
C THR A 215 -4.41 -5.23 25.10
N SER A 216 -3.91 -5.82 24.03
CA SER A 216 -3.12 -7.06 24.07
C SER A 216 -1.65 -6.86 24.44
N ASN A 217 -1.22 -5.60 24.58
CA ASN A 217 0.16 -5.21 24.83
C ASN A 217 0.55 -5.43 26.31
N ASP A 218 0.68 -6.68 26.70
CA ASP A 218 0.97 -7.10 28.08
C ASP A 218 2.46 -6.91 28.44
N TYR A 219 2.81 -6.95 29.71
CA TYR A 219 4.20 -6.98 30.17
C TYR A 219 4.65 -8.39 30.54
N ASP A 220 3.71 -9.30 30.82
CA ASP A 220 3.98 -10.67 31.21
C ASP A 220 3.95 -11.62 29.99
N LYS A 221 5.00 -12.43 29.83
CA LYS A 221 5.12 -13.41 28.73
C LYS A 221 4.02 -14.47 28.76
N LEU A 222 3.45 -14.81 29.92
CA LEU A 222 2.32 -15.75 30.02
C LEU A 222 1.07 -15.22 29.30
N TYR A 223 0.89 -13.90 29.28
CA TYR A 223 -0.23 -13.24 28.64
C TYR A 223 0.10 -12.72 27.23
N LYS A 224 1.39 -12.58 26.89
CA LYS A 224 1.83 -12.38 25.49
C LYS A 224 1.75 -13.67 24.67
N VAL A 225 2.28 -14.77 25.20
CA VAL A 225 2.27 -16.10 24.57
C VAL A 225 1.26 -16.96 25.31
N LYS A 226 -0.02 -16.65 25.10
CA LYS A 226 -1.10 -17.42 25.69
C LYS A 226 -1.08 -18.82 25.10
N HIS A 227 -1.16 -19.84 25.94
CA HIS A 227 -1.37 -21.20 25.46
C HIS A 227 -2.70 -21.27 24.71
N GLU A 228 -2.63 -21.46 23.40
CA GLU A 228 -3.82 -21.62 22.57
C GLU A 228 -4.52 -22.94 22.90
N VAL A 229 -5.86 -22.89 22.94
CA VAL A 229 -6.67 -24.04 23.31
C VAL A 229 -6.54 -25.14 22.26
N GLN A 230 -5.88 -26.23 22.62
CA GLN A 230 -5.72 -27.39 21.75
C GLN A 230 -6.93 -28.33 21.87
N PHE A 231 -8.12 -27.94 21.40
CA PHE A 231 -9.43 -28.64 21.50
C PHE A 231 -9.40 -30.18 21.35
N PHE A 232 -8.88 -30.88 22.36
CA PHE A 232 -8.52 -32.31 22.36
C PHE A 232 -7.79 -32.80 21.10
N GLY A 233 -7.07 -31.92 20.40
CA GLY A 233 -6.46 -32.22 19.11
C GLY A 233 -7.45 -32.59 17.99
N ARG A 234 -8.74 -32.24 18.12
CA ARG A 234 -9.78 -32.55 17.12
C ARG A 234 -10.57 -31.33 16.65
N GLY A 235 -10.71 -30.30 17.49
CA GLY A 235 -11.33 -29.04 17.11
C GLY A 235 -10.35 -28.07 16.42
N SER A 236 -10.91 -27.15 15.64
CA SER A 236 -10.20 -26.07 14.94
C SER A 236 -10.84 -24.74 15.27
N ILE A 237 -10.04 -23.68 15.27
CA ILE A 237 -10.50 -22.29 15.40
C ILE A 237 -11.32 -21.93 14.17
N ALA A 238 -12.48 -21.30 14.39
CA ALA A 238 -13.39 -20.92 13.31
C ALA A 238 -12.79 -19.84 12.42
N GLY A 239 -13.02 -19.93 11.10
CA GLY A 239 -12.60 -18.94 10.11
C GLY A 239 -11.14 -19.03 9.63
N VAL A 240 -10.30 -19.83 10.29
CA VAL A 240 -8.90 -20.08 9.88
C VAL A 240 -8.83 -21.38 9.09
N ASP A 241 -7.97 -21.46 8.07
CA ASP A 241 -7.78 -22.67 7.26
C ASP A 241 -7.42 -23.87 8.14
N VAL A 242 -8.21 -24.94 8.04
CA VAL A 242 -8.08 -26.13 8.91
C VAL A 242 -6.77 -26.88 8.65
N ASN A 243 -6.28 -26.88 7.42
CA ASN A 243 -5.04 -27.54 7.04
C ASN A 243 -3.81 -26.75 7.49
N GLN A 244 -3.86 -25.42 7.46
CA GLN A 244 -2.85 -24.57 8.08
C GLN A 244 -2.79 -24.79 9.59
N GLN A 245 -3.94 -24.77 10.27
CA GLN A 245 -4.02 -25.04 11.71
C GLN A 245 -3.46 -26.41 12.08
N LYS A 246 -3.74 -27.45 11.29
CA LYS A 246 -3.18 -28.80 11.53
C LYS A 246 -1.65 -28.83 11.44
N LYS A 247 -1.03 -28.00 10.58
CA LYS A 247 0.43 -27.91 10.43
C LYS A 247 1.08 -27.13 11.58
N GLU A 248 0.44 -26.04 12.01
CA GLU A 248 0.94 -25.17 13.08
C GLU A 248 0.67 -25.74 14.49
N ARG A 249 -0.20 -26.75 14.59
CA ARG A 249 -0.58 -27.36 15.86
C ARG A 249 0.62 -28.05 16.53
N SER A 250 0.72 -27.86 17.85
CA SER A 250 1.61 -28.64 18.71
C SER A 250 1.39 -30.15 18.53
N SER A 251 2.49 -30.91 18.45
CA SER A 251 2.50 -32.37 18.27
C SER A 251 1.98 -33.15 19.48
N PHE A 252 1.69 -32.49 20.61
CA PHE A 252 1.33 -33.11 21.89
C PHE A 252 0.22 -34.19 21.80
N TYR A 253 -0.91 -33.89 21.15
CA TYR A 253 -1.99 -34.87 21.01
C TYR A 253 -1.69 -35.94 19.96
N ALA A 254 -0.81 -35.67 18.99
CA ALA A 254 -0.41 -36.67 18.01
C ALA A 254 0.45 -37.75 18.67
N THR A 255 1.47 -37.33 19.45
CA THR A 255 2.32 -38.26 20.22
C THR A 255 1.49 -39.00 21.27
N MET A 256 0.61 -38.31 22.00
CA MET A 256 -0.27 -38.97 22.98
C MET A 256 -1.20 -40.03 22.36
N MET A 257 -1.73 -39.79 21.16
CA MET A 257 -2.59 -40.77 20.48
C MET A 257 -1.79 -41.95 19.95
N GLU A 258 -0.55 -41.73 19.54
CA GLU A 258 0.36 -42.80 19.12
C GLU A 258 0.73 -43.72 20.29
N ASP A 259 0.94 -43.17 21.49
CA ASP A 259 1.26 -43.95 22.69
C ASP A 259 0.04 -44.72 23.24
N ARG A 260 -1.17 -44.16 23.15
CA ARG A 260 -2.38 -44.69 23.81
C ARG A 260 -3.23 -45.64 22.97
N ARG A 261 -3.14 -45.58 21.64
CA ARG A 261 -3.99 -46.40 20.76
C ARG A 261 -3.49 -47.84 20.67
N THR A 262 -4.43 -48.77 20.61
CA THR A 262 -4.13 -50.16 20.23
C THR A 262 -3.75 -50.25 18.74
N ASN A 263 -3.11 -51.35 18.33
CA ASN A 263 -2.73 -51.54 16.93
C ASN A 263 -3.94 -51.47 15.98
N GLU A 264 -5.07 -52.08 16.35
CA GLU A 264 -6.32 -52.03 15.55
C GLU A 264 -6.88 -50.60 15.41
N GLU A 265 -6.79 -49.77 16.46
CA GLU A 265 -7.22 -48.37 16.41
C GLU A 265 -6.29 -47.49 15.56
N LYS A 266 -4.98 -47.79 15.57
CA LYS A 266 -4.01 -47.14 14.69
C LYS A 266 -4.32 -47.43 13.23
N GLU A 267 -4.58 -48.69 12.88
CA GLU A 267 -4.96 -49.10 11.52
C GLU A 267 -6.26 -48.42 11.05
N LYS A 268 -7.30 -48.35 11.90
CA LYS A 268 -8.56 -47.67 11.58
C LYS A 268 -8.38 -46.16 11.36
N GLU A 269 -7.57 -45.49 12.19
CA GLU A 269 -7.27 -44.07 11.97
C GLU A 269 -6.47 -43.89 10.67
N GLU A 270 -5.49 -44.74 10.41
CA GLU A 270 -4.68 -44.68 9.20
C GLU A 270 -5.56 -44.79 7.95
N MET A 271 -6.49 -45.75 7.92
CA MET A 271 -7.48 -45.87 6.84
C MET A 271 -8.32 -44.59 6.67
N ARG A 272 -8.80 -44.00 7.78
CA ARG A 272 -9.55 -42.72 7.74
C ARG A 272 -8.71 -41.57 7.17
N ILE A 273 -7.43 -41.49 7.55
CA ILE A 273 -6.50 -40.48 7.06
C ILE A 273 -6.24 -40.69 5.56
N VAL A 274 -6.07 -41.94 5.10
CA VAL A 274 -5.90 -42.27 3.69
C VAL A 274 -7.12 -41.84 2.88
N ASP A 275 -8.33 -42.12 3.36
CA ASP A 275 -9.57 -41.70 2.70
C ASP A 275 -9.73 -40.17 2.67
N ALA A 276 -9.40 -39.49 3.78
CA ALA A 276 -9.41 -38.03 3.84
C ALA A 276 -8.40 -37.42 2.86
N LYS A 277 -7.16 -37.93 2.82
CA LYS A 277 -6.13 -37.51 1.88
C LYS A 277 -6.55 -37.77 0.43
N LYS A 278 -7.24 -38.87 0.15
CA LYS A 278 -7.77 -39.17 -1.19
C LYS A 278 -8.84 -38.17 -1.61
N ARG A 279 -9.72 -37.75 -0.69
CA ARG A 279 -10.72 -36.70 -0.94
C ARG A 279 -10.07 -35.34 -1.14
N GLU A 280 -9.10 -34.98 -0.30
CA GLU A 280 -8.32 -33.73 -0.42
C GLU A 280 -7.55 -33.70 -1.75
N ALA A 281 -6.91 -34.80 -2.15
CA ALA A 281 -6.20 -34.91 -3.41
C ALA A 281 -7.13 -34.79 -4.62
N LYS A 282 -8.32 -35.40 -4.55
CA LYS A 282 -9.33 -35.27 -5.61
C LYS A 282 -9.80 -33.81 -5.73
N GLN A 283 -10.14 -33.17 -4.61
CA GLN A 283 -10.56 -31.78 -4.62
C GLN A 283 -9.45 -30.86 -5.13
N ALA A 284 -8.21 -31.06 -4.67
CA ALA A 284 -7.05 -30.32 -5.14
C ALA A 284 -6.81 -30.53 -6.65
N HIS A 285 -7.08 -31.72 -7.18
CA HIS A 285 -6.99 -32.03 -8.60
C HIS A 285 -8.07 -31.32 -9.43
N ASP A 286 -9.31 -31.27 -8.94
CA ASP A 286 -10.42 -30.62 -9.65
C ASP A 286 -10.28 -29.08 -9.61
N ASP A 287 -9.77 -28.54 -8.50
CA ASP A 287 -9.53 -27.11 -8.29
C ASP A 287 -8.17 -26.61 -8.78
N ARG A 288 -7.42 -27.42 -9.54
CA ARG A 288 -6.14 -27.01 -10.12
C ARG A 288 -6.30 -25.76 -10.97
N HIS A 289 -5.26 -24.93 -10.96
CA HIS A 289 -5.13 -23.80 -11.87
C HIS A 289 -5.09 -24.26 -13.33
N TRP A 290 -5.67 -23.47 -14.25
CA TRP A 290 -5.79 -23.82 -15.68
C TRP A 290 -4.45 -24.15 -16.35
N LYS A 291 -3.34 -23.55 -15.88
CA LYS A 291 -1.96 -23.83 -16.34
C LYS A 291 -1.55 -25.29 -16.19
N MET A 292 -2.12 -26.01 -15.22
CA MET A 292 -1.82 -27.41 -14.93
C MET A 292 -2.85 -28.37 -15.56
N LYS A 293 -3.87 -27.84 -16.22
CA LYS A 293 -4.97 -28.60 -16.83
C LYS A 293 -4.75 -28.75 -18.33
N LYS A 294 -5.22 -29.87 -18.89
CA LYS A 294 -5.34 -30.03 -20.36
C LYS A 294 -6.57 -29.29 -20.86
N LEU A 295 -6.63 -29.01 -22.17
CA LEU A 295 -7.75 -28.26 -22.78
C LEU A 295 -9.10 -28.98 -22.57
N GLU A 296 -9.09 -30.30 -22.70
CA GLU A 296 -10.25 -31.19 -22.50
C GLU A 296 -10.77 -31.17 -21.05
N GLU A 297 -9.91 -30.87 -20.08
CA GLU A 297 -10.23 -30.82 -18.64
C GLU A 297 -10.74 -29.44 -18.20
N MET A 298 -10.74 -28.43 -19.09
CA MET A 298 -11.11 -27.05 -18.76
C MET A 298 -12.62 -26.88 -18.62
N CYS A 299 -13.10 -26.60 -17.40
CA CYS A 299 -14.50 -26.27 -17.14
C CYS A 299 -14.78 -24.77 -17.30
N ASP A 300 -16.06 -24.37 -17.30
CA ASP A 300 -16.44 -22.96 -17.45
C ASP A 300 -15.93 -22.07 -16.31
N ARG A 301 -15.77 -22.64 -15.10
CA ARG A 301 -15.08 -21.96 -13.99
C ARG A 301 -13.62 -21.68 -14.33
N ASP A 302 -12.91 -22.64 -14.91
CA ASP A 302 -11.51 -22.45 -15.29
C ASP A 302 -11.38 -21.38 -16.39
N TRP A 303 -12.32 -21.34 -17.35
CA TRP A 303 -12.37 -20.28 -18.36
C TRP A 303 -12.70 -18.91 -17.79
N ARG A 304 -13.47 -18.85 -16.70
CA ARG A 304 -13.70 -17.61 -15.97
C ARG A 304 -12.43 -17.16 -15.25
N ILE A 305 -11.75 -18.05 -14.53
CA ILE A 305 -10.47 -17.77 -13.87
C ILE A 305 -9.43 -17.34 -14.90
N PHE A 306 -9.34 -18.03 -16.04
CA PHE A 306 -8.44 -17.65 -17.14
C PHE A 306 -8.68 -16.21 -17.62
N ARG A 307 -9.95 -15.82 -17.78
CA ARG A 307 -10.29 -14.44 -18.17
C ARG A 307 -9.97 -13.44 -17.04
N GLU A 308 -10.23 -13.80 -15.79
CA GLU A 308 -9.87 -12.97 -14.62
C GLU A 308 -8.35 -12.76 -14.54
N ASP A 309 -7.53 -13.81 -14.72
CA ASP A 309 -6.06 -13.73 -14.68
C ASP A 309 -5.46 -12.85 -15.78
N PHE A 310 -6.09 -12.83 -16.97
CA PHE A 310 -5.66 -12.00 -18.09
C PHE A 310 -6.44 -10.68 -18.19
N ASN A 311 -7.26 -10.36 -17.19
CA ASN A 311 -8.12 -9.17 -17.12
C ASN A 311 -8.98 -8.97 -18.39
N ILE A 312 -9.56 -10.05 -18.91
CA ILE A 312 -10.40 -10.05 -20.10
C ILE A 312 -11.87 -9.97 -19.69
N THR A 313 -12.55 -8.91 -20.12
CA THR A 313 -14.01 -8.81 -20.00
C THR A 313 -14.64 -8.87 -21.39
N ILE A 314 -15.74 -9.59 -21.53
CA ILE A 314 -16.42 -9.79 -22.82
C ILE A 314 -17.87 -9.34 -22.77
N LYS A 315 -18.39 -8.81 -23.88
CA LYS A 315 -19.83 -8.56 -24.11
C LYS A 315 -20.24 -9.10 -25.47
N GLY A 316 -21.45 -9.65 -25.56
CA GLY A 316 -22.00 -10.27 -26.78
C GLY A 316 -22.35 -11.74 -26.58
N GLY A 317 -23.30 -12.26 -27.35
CA GLY A 317 -23.76 -13.64 -27.23
C GLY A 317 -22.74 -14.65 -27.77
N LYS A 318 -22.76 -15.88 -27.24
CA LYS A 318 -22.08 -17.07 -27.79
C LYS A 318 -20.59 -16.87 -28.15
N ILE A 319 -19.83 -16.20 -27.28
CA ILE A 319 -18.41 -15.89 -27.55
C ILE A 319 -17.55 -17.16 -27.38
N PRO A 320 -16.66 -17.50 -28.33
CA PRO A 320 -15.77 -18.63 -28.22
C PRO A 320 -14.84 -18.53 -27.01
N LYS A 321 -14.42 -19.69 -26.51
CA LYS A 321 -13.41 -19.78 -25.44
C LYS A 321 -12.09 -19.17 -25.93
N PRO A 322 -11.36 -18.42 -25.08
CA PRO A 322 -10.07 -17.88 -25.45
C PRO A 322 -9.05 -19.02 -25.64
N MET A 323 -8.04 -18.80 -26.47
CA MET A 323 -6.95 -19.77 -26.66
C MET A 323 -5.90 -19.65 -25.55
N ARG A 324 -5.39 -20.78 -25.05
CA ARG A 324 -4.35 -20.81 -24.01
C ARG A 324 -2.95 -20.83 -24.60
N ASP A 325 -2.81 -21.33 -25.82
CA ASP A 325 -1.59 -21.34 -26.61
C ASP A 325 -1.94 -21.25 -28.11
N TRP A 326 -0.96 -20.90 -28.95
CA TRP A 326 -1.11 -20.79 -30.40
C TRP A 326 -1.57 -22.08 -31.07
N HIS A 327 -1.15 -23.24 -30.57
CA HIS A 327 -1.57 -24.55 -31.09
C HIS A 327 -3.07 -24.82 -30.92
N GLU A 328 -3.73 -24.15 -29.97
CA GLU A 328 -5.16 -24.30 -29.69
C GLU A 328 -6.02 -23.34 -30.54
N ALA A 329 -5.40 -22.45 -31.33
CA ALA A 329 -6.11 -21.39 -32.05
C ALA A 329 -6.92 -21.90 -33.26
N GLY A 330 -6.66 -23.12 -33.74
CA GLY A 330 -7.33 -23.67 -34.94
C GLY A 330 -6.91 -22.95 -36.24
N ILE A 331 -5.68 -22.45 -36.30
CA ILE A 331 -5.11 -21.77 -37.47
C ILE A 331 -4.29 -22.73 -38.34
N ASN A 332 -4.16 -22.40 -39.63
CA ASN A 332 -3.38 -23.21 -40.59
C ASN A 332 -1.90 -23.34 -40.16
N GLU A 333 -1.29 -24.50 -40.42
CA GLU A 333 0.10 -24.80 -40.02
C GLU A 333 1.11 -23.81 -40.62
N GLU A 334 0.87 -23.34 -41.85
CA GLU A 334 1.70 -22.33 -42.51
C GLU A 334 1.70 -21.01 -41.71
N VAL A 335 0.52 -20.56 -41.25
CA VAL A 335 0.35 -19.34 -40.43
C VAL A 335 0.94 -19.54 -39.04
N LEU A 336 0.71 -20.69 -38.40
CA LEU A 336 1.27 -21.04 -37.09
C LEU A 336 2.81 -21.02 -37.13
N SER A 337 3.41 -21.66 -38.15
CA SER A 337 4.86 -21.67 -38.32
C SER A 337 5.43 -20.27 -38.53
N THR A 338 4.67 -19.39 -39.20
CA THR A 338 5.04 -17.99 -39.42
C THR A 338 5.01 -17.21 -38.12
N ILE A 339 3.97 -17.34 -37.29
CA ILE A 339 3.86 -16.69 -35.97
C ILE A 339 5.08 -17.02 -35.10
N LEU A 340 5.47 -18.30 -35.06
CA LEU A 340 6.62 -18.75 -34.27
C LEU A 340 7.95 -18.24 -34.84
N LYS A 341 8.11 -18.19 -36.17
CA LYS A 341 9.30 -17.65 -36.84
C LYS A 341 9.48 -16.15 -36.63
N VAL A 342 8.39 -15.38 -36.65
CA VAL A 342 8.41 -13.94 -36.37
C VAL A 342 8.77 -13.66 -34.91
N GLY A 343 8.55 -14.62 -34.00
CA GLY A 343 9.03 -14.58 -32.61
C GLY A 343 7.93 -14.39 -31.56
N TYR A 344 6.66 -14.55 -31.93
CA TYR A 344 5.53 -14.47 -31.00
C TYR A 344 5.39 -15.75 -30.18
N LYS A 345 6.08 -15.83 -29.04
CA LYS A 345 6.12 -17.03 -28.19
C LYS A 345 4.77 -17.38 -27.57
N GLU A 346 4.04 -16.39 -27.08
CA GLU A 346 2.79 -16.56 -26.32
C GLU A 346 1.79 -15.49 -26.79
N PRO A 347 0.48 -15.82 -26.89
CA PRO A 347 -0.52 -14.84 -27.27
C PRO A 347 -0.78 -13.84 -26.14
N THR A 348 -0.96 -12.57 -26.49
CA THR A 348 -1.34 -11.50 -25.55
C THR A 348 -2.83 -11.61 -25.16
N PRO A 349 -3.29 -10.98 -24.07
CA PRO A 349 -4.69 -11.08 -23.63
C PRO A 349 -5.72 -10.75 -24.72
N ILE A 350 -5.47 -9.70 -25.51
CA ILE A 350 -6.38 -9.35 -26.61
C ILE A 350 -6.38 -10.41 -27.71
N GLN A 351 -5.21 -10.94 -28.06
CA GLN A 351 -5.05 -11.99 -29.07
C GLN A 351 -5.78 -13.26 -28.64
N ARG A 352 -5.66 -13.65 -27.36
CA ARG A 352 -6.27 -14.86 -26.81
C ARG A 352 -7.77 -14.94 -27.03
N GLN A 353 -8.46 -13.81 -26.94
CA GLN A 353 -9.92 -13.75 -27.05
C GLN A 353 -10.41 -13.25 -28.41
N ALA A 354 -9.72 -12.28 -29.04
CA ALA A 354 -10.15 -11.70 -30.30
C ALA A 354 -9.90 -12.63 -31.50
N ILE A 355 -8.81 -13.41 -31.51
CA ILE A 355 -8.49 -14.29 -32.64
C ILE A 355 -9.55 -15.39 -32.81
N PRO A 356 -9.97 -16.13 -31.77
CA PRO A 356 -11.05 -17.11 -31.89
C PRO A 356 -12.38 -16.50 -32.39
N ILE A 357 -12.71 -15.27 -31.97
CA ILE A 357 -13.90 -14.55 -32.49
C ILE A 357 -13.70 -14.20 -33.97
N GLY A 358 -12.49 -13.75 -34.30
CA GLY A 358 -12.06 -13.39 -35.65
C GLY A 358 -12.26 -14.53 -36.64
N LEU A 359 -11.82 -15.72 -36.27
CA LEU A 359 -11.91 -16.94 -37.08
C LEU A 359 -13.36 -17.40 -37.32
N GLN A 360 -14.32 -16.96 -36.50
CA GLN A 360 -15.76 -17.21 -36.71
C GLN A 360 -16.44 -16.17 -37.61
N ASN A 361 -15.66 -15.29 -38.26
CA ASN A 361 -16.16 -14.18 -39.08
C ASN A 361 -17.05 -13.19 -38.30
N ARG A 362 -17.00 -13.13 -36.97
CA ARG A 362 -17.81 -12.22 -36.16
C ARG A 362 -17.19 -10.84 -36.04
N ASP A 363 -18.01 -9.79 -36.02
CA ASP A 363 -17.48 -8.43 -35.83
C ASP A 363 -16.96 -8.23 -34.40
N ILE A 364 -15.94 -7.39 -34.23
CA ILE A 364 -15.22 -7.24 -32.96
C ILE A 364 -15.04 -5.76 -32.61
N ILE A 365 -15.32 -5.41 -31.36
CA ILE A 365 -14.82 -4.18 -30.74
C ILE A 365 -13.77 -4.57 -29.69
N GLY A 366 -12.51 -4.32 -29.98
CA GLY A 366 -11.40 -4.55 -29.06
C GLY A 366 -11.07 -3.27 -28.30
N VAL A 367 -11.32 -3.26 -26.99
CA VAL A 367 -10.95 -2.17 -26.11
C VAL A 367 -9.66 -2.52 -25.40
N ALA A 368 -8.55 -1.99 -25.91
CA ALA A 368 -7.22 -2.26 -25.39
C ALA A 368 -6.26 -1.13 -25.74
N GLU A 369 -5.29 -0.88 -24.85
CA GLU A 369 -4.28 0.15 -25.06
C GLU A 369 -3.28 -0.22 -26.18
N THR A 370 -2.54 0.77 -26.66
CA THR A 370 -1.44 0.57 -27.62
C THR A 370 -0.36 -0.32 -27.03
N GLY A 371 0.26 -1.19 -27.84
CA GLY A 371 1.25 -2.16 -27.37
C GLY A 371 0.68 -3.44 -26.73
N SER A 372 -0.65 -3.57 -26.62
CA SER A 372 -1.31 -4.81 -26.14
C SER A 372 -1.31 -5.96 -27.15
N GLY A 373 -0.73 -5.77 -28.34
CA GLY A 373 -0.69 -6.78 -29.41
C GLY A 373 -1.92 -6.78 -30.32
N LYS A 374 -2.65 -5.65 -30.42
CA LYS A 374 -3.84 -5.48 -31.27
C LYS A 374 -3.60 -5.84 -32.74
N THR A 375 -2.45 -5.42 -33.29
CA THR A 375 -2.09 -5.65 -34.70
C THR A 375 -2.18 -7.12 -35.07
N CYS A 376 -1.50 -8.00 -34.34
CA CYS A 376 -1.57 -9.44 -34.61
C CYS A 376 -2.96 -10.03 -34.31
N ALA A 377 -3.73 -9.44 -33.39
CA ALA A 377 -5.06 -9.93 -33.04
C ALA A 377 -6.04 -9.85 -34.22
N PHE A 378 -5.95 -8.82 -35.07
CA PHE A 378 -6.73 -8.75 -36.32
C PHE A 378 -6.01 -9.33 -37.53
N LEU A 379 -4.68 -9.30 -37.58
CA LEU A 379 -3.94 -9.86 -38.71
C LEU A 379 -4.06 -11.38 -38.78
N ILE A 380 -4.01 -12.10 -37.67
CA ILE A 380 -3.99 -13.57 -37.71
C ILE A 380 -5.26 -14.17 -38.34
N PRO A 381 -6.48 -13.75 -37.98
CA PRO A 381 -7.70 -14.18 -38.67
C PRO A 381 -7.71 -13.80 -40.16
N LEU A 382 -7.22 -12.59 -40.48
CA LEU A 382 -7.13 -12.10 -41.86
C LEU A 382 -6.16 -12.94 -42.71
N LEU A 383 -4.96 -13.23 -42.20
CA LEU A 383 -3.94 -14.03 -42.88
C LEU A 383 -4.40 -15.48 -43.03
N THR A 384 -5.07 -16.03 -42.02
CA THR A 384 -5.67 -17.37 -42.10
C THR A 384 -6.73 -17.42 -43.21
N PHE A 385 -7.53 -16.37 -43.36
CA PHE A 385 -8.49 -16.26 -44.46
C PHE A 385 -7.79 -16.13 -45.82
N ILE A 386 -6.86 -15.19 -46.00
CA ILE A 386 -6.17 -14.99 -47.30
C ILE A 386 -5.44 -16.25 -47.75
N THR A 387 -4.75 -16.94 -46.84
CA THR A 387 -4.02 -18.19 -47.16
C THR A 387 -4.94 -19.37 -47.47
N SER A 388 -6.19 -19.34 -47.01
CA SER A 388 -7.19 -20.35 -47.36
C SER A 388 -7.77 -20.17 -48.77
N LEU A 389 -7.63 -18.99 -49.37
CA LEU A 389 -8.08 -18.72 -50.72
C LEU A 389 -7.09 -19.29 -51.75
N PRO A 390 -7.57 -19.75 -52.92
CA PRO A 390 -6.68 -20.06 -54.04
C PRO A 390 -5.81 -18.84 -54.37
N LYS A 391 -4.50 -19.04 -54.55
CA LYS A 391 -3.57 -17.97 -54.89
C LYS A 391 -4.02 -17.32 -56.19
N ILE A 392 -4.14 -16.00 -56.20
CA ILE A 392 -4.55 -15.25 -57.39
C ILE A 392 -3.47 -15.43 -58.46
N GLU A 393 -3.74 -16.27 -59.47
CA GLU A 393 -2.93 -16.31 -60.68
C GLU A 393 -3.31 -15.12 -61.56
N ARG A 394 -2.30 -14.32 -61.94
CA ARG A 394 -2.43 -13.02 -62.63
C ARG A 394 -3.24 -13.02 -63.94
N GLN A 395 -3.66 -14.16 -64.46
CA GLN A 395 -4.08 -14.29 -65.85
C GLN A 395 -5.58 -14.06 -66.11
N GLU A 396 -6.48 -14.07 -65.10
CA GLU A 396 -7.94 -14.07 -65.39
C GLU A 396 -8.82 -13.10 -64.58
N HIS A 397 -8.30 -12.31 -63.64
CA HIS A 397 -9.13 -11.43 -62.82
C HIS A 397 -8.73 -9.97 -63.00
N ALA A 398 -9.65 -9.15 -63.52
CA ALA A 398 -9.54 -7.69 -63.43
C ALA A 398 -9.24 -7.29 -61.98
N ASP A 399 -8.33 -6.33 -61.75
CA ASP A 399 -7.93 -5.90 -60.41
C ASP A 399 -9.15 -5.41 -59.60
N GLN A 400 -9.70 -6.28 -58.75
CA GLN A 400 -10.92 -6.02 -57.97
C GLN A 400 -10.67 -5.29 -56.64
N GLY A 401 -9.42 -4.89 -56.37
CA GLY A 401 -9.00 -4.19 -55.15
C GLY A 401 -8.38 -5.12 -54.10
N PRO A 402 -8.22 -4.66 -52.84
CA PRO A 402 -7.69 -5.49 -51.76
C PRO A 402 -8.77 -6.36 -51.12
N TYR A 403 -8.38 -7.45 -50.45
CA TYR A 403 -9.24 -8.22 -49.57
C TYR A 403 -9.50 -7.51 -48.24
N ALA A 404 -8.53 -6.72 -47.77
CA ALA A 404 -8.60 -6.03 -46.50
C ALA A 404 -8.12 -4.58 -46.57
N ILE A 405 -8.78 -3.73 -45.78
CA ILE A 405 -8.33 -2.37 -45.50
C ILE A 405 -8.12 -2.22 -44.00
N ILE A 406 -6.95 -1.70 -43.63
CA ILE A 406 -6.64 -1.29 -42.27
C ILE A 406 -6.53 0.24 -42.25
N LEU A 407 -7.48 0.88 -41.57
CA LEU A 407 -7.46 2.31 -41.33
C LEU A 407 -6.74 2.61 -40.02
N ALA A 408 -5.80 3.54 -40.08
CA ALA A 408 -5.09 4.08 -38.92
C ALA A 408 -5.18 5.62 -38.92
N PRO A 409 -5.31 6.28 -37.76
CA PRO A 409 -5.46 7.74 -37.67
C PRO A 409 -4.22 8.52 -38.14
N THR A 410 -3.04 7.92 -38.04
CA THR A 410 -1.76 8.59 -38.31
C THR A 410 -0.88 7.79 -39.23
N ARG A 411 0.04 8.48 -39.92
CA ARG A 411 0.99 7.85 -40.84
C ARG A 411 1.96 6.96 -40.09
N GLU A 412 2.38 7.40 -38.92
CA GLU A 412 3.31 6.71 -38.04
C GLU A 412 2.70 5.37 -37.56
N LEU A 413 1.42 5.36 -37.17
CA LEU A 413 0.73 4.10 -36.82
C LEU A 413 0.53 3.21 -38.06
N ALA A 414 0.17 3.79 -39.20
CA ALA A 414 0.03 3.02 -40.45
C ALA A 414 1.36 2.35 -40.87
N GLN A 415 2.49 3.04 -40.74
CA GLN A 415 3.82 2.49 -41.01
C GLN A 415 4.17 1.37 -40.02
N GLN A 416 3.88 1.52 -38.72
CA GLN A 416 4.07 0.46 -37.73
C GLN A 416 3.26 -0.79 -38.08
N ILE A 417 2.00 -0.61 -38.49
CA ILE A 417 1.14 -1.71 -38.94
C ILE A 417 1.72 -2.32 -40.23
N GLU A 418 2.24 -1.52 -41.17
CA GLU A 418 2.85 -2.01 -42.40
C GLU A 418 4.11 -2.83 -42.13
N GLU A 419 5.03 -2.33 -41.32
CA GLU A 419 6.23 -3.06 -40.89
C GLU A 419 5.87 -4.39 -40.24
N GLU A 420 4.88 -4.39 -39.34
CA GLU A 420 4.44 -5.61 -38.68
C GLU A 420 3.76 -6.57 -39.66
N THR A 421 2.92 -6.06 -40.56
CA THR A 421 2.23 -6.87 -41.58
C THR A 421 3.23 -7.47 -42.57
N ASN A 422 4.29 -6.75 -42.94
CA ASN A 422 5.33 -7.22 -43.86
C ASN A 422 6.12 -8.41 -43.31
N LYS A 423 6.38 -8.46 -41.99
CA LYS A 423 7.03 -9.64 -41.35
C LYS A 423 6.25 -10.93 -41.61
N PHE A 424 4.92 -10.87 -41.61
CA PHE A 424 4.07 -12.00 -41.97
C PHE A 424 3.93 -12.16 -43.49
N GLY A 425 3.77 -11.04 -44.21
CA GLY A 425 3.55 -10.99 -45.65
C GLY A 425 4.70 -11.58 -46.48
N GLU A 426 5.94 -11.34 -46.08
CA GLU A 426 7.14 -11.89 -46.75
C GLU A 426 7.17 -13.43 -46.68
N LEU A 427 6.77 -14.00 -45.53
CA LEU A 427 6.75 -15.45 -45.32
C LEU A 427 5.55 -16.13 -45.98
N LEU A 428 4.38 -15.47 -45.98
CA LEU A 428 3.13 -15.98 -46.54
C LEU A 428 2.90 -15.59 -48.02
N LYS A 429 3.80 -14.80 -48.61
CA LYS A 429 3.70 -14.23 -49.96
C LYS A 429 2.44 -13.37 -50.18
N ILE A 430 2.10 -12.56 -49.18
CA ILE A 430 0.96 -11.63 -49.22
C ILE A 430 1.49 -10.21 -49.46
N ARG A 431 0.91 -9.49 -50.42
CA ARG A 431 1.34 -8.14 -50.78
C ARG A 431 0.52 -7.10 -50.03
N THR A 432 1.24 -6.11 -49.54
CA THR A 432 0.78 -5.05 -48.65
C THR A 432 1.23 -3.71 -49.23
N VAL A 433 0.38 -2.69 -49.14
CA VAL A 433 0.74 -1.32 -49.54
C VAL A 433 0.17 -0.32 -48.55
N SER A 434 1.02 0.62 -48.11
CA SER A 434 0.57 1.79 -47.37
C SER A 434 0.14 2.95 -48.27
N VAL A 435 -1.11 3.39 -48.08
CA VAL A 435 -1.73 4.56 -48.70
C VAL A 435 -1.79 5.67 -47.66
N ILE A 436 -0.63 6.27 -47.44
CA ILE A 436 -0.41 7.36 -46.48
C ILE A 436 0.07 8.61 -47.19
N GLY A 437 -0.18 9.79 -46.65
CA GLY A 437 0.39 10.99 -47.26
C GLY A 437 1.92 11.07 -47.08
N GLY A 438 2.60 11.96 -47.80
CA GLY A 438 4.05 12.20 -47.65
C GLY A 438 4.94 11.24 -48.44
N ALA A 439 4.43 10.06 -48.81
CA ALA A 439 5.07 9.20 -49.81
C ALA A 439 4.71 9.64 -51.24
N SER A 440 5.55 9.27 -52.21
CA SER A 440 5.35 9.62 -53.62
C SER A 440 4.05 9.01 -54.15
N ARG A 441 3.23 9.85 -54.79
CA ARG A 441 1.96 9.40 -55.42
C ARG A 441 2.22 8.42 -56.56
N GLU A 442 3.32 8.59 -57.29
CA GLU A 442 3.69 7.72 -58.40
C GLU A 442 4.07 6.33 -57.91
N GLU A 443 4.86 6.26 -56.82
CA GLU A 443 5.26 4.99 -56.21
C GLU A 443 4.05 4.23 -55.67
N GLN A 444 3.18 4.91 -54.92
CA GLN A 444 1.93 4.33 -54.43
C GLN A 444 1.03 3.84 -55.57
N GLY A 445 0.86 4.66 -56.62
CA GLY A 445 0.07 4.31 -57.78
C GLY A 445 0.62 3.10 -58.54
N MET A 446 1.95 3.01 -58.67
CA MET A 446 2.63 1.85 -59.26
C MET A 446 2.39 0.58 -58.43
N ARG A 447 2.56 0.64 -57.11
CA ARG A 447 2.36 -0.53 -56.23
C ARG A 447 0.90 -1.00 -56.24
N LEU A 448 -0.07 -0.08 -56.24
CA LEU A 448 -1.49 -0.43 -56.34
C LEU A 448 -1.83 -1.12 -57.67
N ARG A 449 -1.19 -0.72 -58.78
CA ARG A 449 -1.36 -1.37 -60.11
C ARG A 449 -0.76 -2.77 -60.19
N LEU A 450 0.12 -3.16 -59.27
CA LEU A 450 0.69 -4.51 -59.24
C LEU A 450 -0.26 -5.55 -58.61
N GLY A 451 -1.41 -5.11 -58.10
CA GLY A 451 -2.36 -5.91 -57.32
C GLY A 451 -1.87 -6.11 -55.90
N VAL A 452 -2.76 -5.89 -54.92
CA VAL A 452 -2.45 -5.92 -53.48
C VAL A 452 -3.55 -6.65 -52.73
N GLU A 453 -3.19 -7.47 -51.73
CA GLU A 453 -4.18 -8.15 -50.89
C GLU A 453 -4.61 -7.29 -49.70
N ILE A 454 -3.69 -6.50 -49.13
CA ILE A 454 -3.93 -5.68 -47.95
C ILE A 454 -3.52 -4.23 -48.22
N VAL A 455 -4.43 -3.29 -47.94
CA VAL A 455 -4.14 -1.85 -47.98
C VAL A 455 -4.18 -1.29 -46.56
N ILE A 456 -3.13 -0.58 -46.16
CA ILE A 456 -3.05 0.12 -44.88
C ILE A 456 -3.10 1.61 -45.17
N ALA A 457 -4.02 2.37 -44.58
CA ALA A 457 -4.25 3.74 -45.01
C ALA A 457 -4.65 4.70 -43.89
N THR A 458 -4.36 5.98 -44.10
CA THR A 458 -4.96 7.07 -43.32
C THR A 458 -6.26 7.55 -43.98
N PRO A 459 -7.34 7.85 -43.23
CA PRO A 459 -8.67 8.14 -43.78
C PRO A 459 -8.69 9.14 -44.95
N GLY A 460 -8.09 10.32 -44.78
CA GLY A 460 -8.07 11.34 -45.83
C GLY A 460 -7.36 10.89 -47.11
N ARG A 461 -6.20 10.24 -46.99
CA ARG A 461 -5.45 9.75 -48.16
C ARG A 461 -6.18 8.61 -48.87
N LEU A 462 -6.84 7.71 -48.13
CA LEU A 462 -7.64 6.65 -48.71
C LEU A 462 -8.81 7.23 -49.50
N LEU A 463 -9.52 8.20 -48.93
CA LEU A 463 -10.65 8.85 -49.59
C LEU A 463 -10.23 9.50 -50.91
N ASP A 464 -9.11 10.24 -50.95
CA ASP A 464 -8.57 10.81 -52.19
C ASP A 464 -8.33 9.73 -53.26
N VAL A 465 -7.83 8.56 -52.86
CA VAL A 465 -7.52 7.45 -53.78
C VAL A 465 -8.80 6.80 -54.31
N LEU A 466 -9.85 6.71 -53.48
CA LEU A 466 -11.17 6.19 -53.86
C LEU A 466 -11.94 7.15 -54.75
N GLU A 467 -11.97 8.45 -54.42
CA GLU A 467 -12.65 9.49 -55.21
C GLU A 467 -12.06 9.59 -56.63
N ASN A 468 -10.73 9.46 -56.75
CA ASN A 468 -10.03 9.47 -58.03
C ASN A 468 -9.99 8.10 -58.74
N ARG A 469 -10.64 7.06 -58.18
CA ARG A 469 -10.69 5.69 -58.72
C ARG A 469 -9.32 5.05 -58.98
N TYR A 470 -8.31 5.41 -58.20
CA TYR A 470 -7.02 4.71 -58.21
C TYR A 470 -7.08 3.33 -57.54
N LEU A 471 -8.08 3.13 -56.68
CA LEU A 471 -8.36 1.87 -55.99
C LEU A 471 -9.88 1.62 -56.00
N SER A 472 -10.29 0.36 -56.17
CA SER A 472 -11.66 -0.10 -55.94
C SER A 472 -11.72 -1.00 -54.72
N LEU A 473 -12.85 -1.03 -54.00
CA LEU A 473 -13.05 -1.88 -52.81
C LEU A 473 -14.04 -3.03 -53.07
N THR A 474 -14.22 -3.41 -54.33
CA THR A 474 -15.25 -4.39 -54.75
C THR A 474 -15.10 -5.74 -54.07
N GLN A 475 -13.87 -6.23 -53.86
CA GLN A 475 -13.61 -7.50 -53.17
C GLN A 475 -13.24 -7.38 -51.68
N CYS A 476 -13.38 -6.19 -51.09
CA CYS A 476 -13.01 -5.95 -49.70
C CYS A 476 -13.96 -6.68 -48.74
N THR A 477 -13.43 -7.67 -48.02
CA THR A 477 -14.17 -8.51 -47.05
C THR A 477 -13.69 -8.32 -45.62
N TYR A 478 -12.62 -7.55 -45.40
CA TYR A 478 -12.13 -7.17 -44.07
C TYR A 478 -11.96 -5.67 -43.95
N VAL A 479 -12.53 -5.11 -42.89
CA VAL A 479 -12.41 -3.69 -42.55
C VAL A 479 -11.91 -3.56 -41.13
N ILE A 480 -10.77 -2.92 -40.95
CA ILE A 480 -10.16 -2.74 -39.64
C ILE A 480 -10.03 -1.24 -39.36
N LEU A 481 -10.55 -0.80 -38.22
CA LEU A 481 -10.40 0.56 -37.71
C LEU A 481 -9.53 0.48 -36.44
N ASP A 482 -8.25 0.84 -36.52
CA ASP A 482 -7.37 0.87 -35.34
C ASP A 482 -7.23 2.29 -34.79
N GLU A 483 -7.25 2.43 -33.46
CA GLU A 483 -7.33 3.72 -32.76
C GLU A 483 -8.49 4.60 -33.26
N ALA A 484 -9.70 4.03 -33.29
CA ALA A 484 -10.90 4.71 -33.79
C ALA A 484 -11.25 5.98 -32.99
N ASP A 485 -11.01 5.98 -31.67
CA ASP A 485 -11.15 7.16 -30.81
C ASP A 485 -10.27 8.31 -31.29
N ARG A 486 -9.02 8.00 -31.61
CA ARG A 486 -8.08 8.99 -32.14
C ARG A 486 -8.47 9.50 -33.52
N MET A 487 -9.09 8.68 -34.37
CA MET A 487 -9.61 9.18 -35.65
C MET A 487 -10.67 10.26 -35.43
N LEU A 488 -11.55 10.07 -34.45
CA LEU A 488 -12.59 11.05 -34.10
C LEU A 488 -11.98 12.31 -33.48
N ASP A 489 -11.00 12.18 -32.57
CA ASP A 489 -10.28 13.32 -31.98
C ASP A 489 -9.61 14.20 -33.04
N MET A 490 -9.13 13.58 -34.12
CA MET A 490 -8.51 14.27 -35.26
C MET A 490 -9.53 14.85 -36.25
N GLY A 491 -10.83 14.65 -36.01
CA GLY A 491 -11.90 15.13 -36.86
C GLY A 491 -12.15 14.29 -38.11
N PHE A 492 -11.61 13.07 -38.20
CA PHE A 492 -11.78 12.20 -39.38
C PHE A 492 -13.13 11.47 -39.45
N GLU A 493 -14.10 11.79 -38.59
CA GLU A 493 -15.43 11.17 -38.61
C GLU A 493 -16.09 11.23 -40.01
N PRO A 494 -16.13 12.39 -40.69
CA PRO A 494 -16.75 12.49 -42.02
C PRO A 494 -16.02 11.66 -43.09
N GLU A 495 -14.69 11.65 -43.08
CA GLU A 495 -13.87 10.90 -44.04
C GLU A 495 -14.05 9.40 -43.85
N VAL A 496 -14.05 8.93 -42.60
CA VAL A 496 -14.32 7.52 -42.30
C VAL A 496 -15.72 7.15 -42.76
N GLN A 497 -16.75 7.94 -42.44
CA GLN A 497 -18.12 7.68 -42.93
C GLN A 497 -18.21 7.62 -44.46
N LYS A 498 -17.52 8.52 -45.19
CA LYS A 498 -17.47 8.45 -46.66
C LYS A 498 -16.80 7.19 -47.17
N VAL A 499 -15.71 6.72 -46.55
CA VAL A 499 -15.06 5.46 -46.93
C VAL A 499 -16.04 4.28 -46.81
N LEU A 500 -16.95 4.28 -45.82
CA LEU A 500 -17.99 3.25 -45.69
C LEU A 500 -18.92 3.17 -46.91
N GLU A 501 -19.20 4.30 -47.55
CA GLU A 501 -20.07 4.38 -48.74
C GLU A 501 -19.46 3.69 -49.98
N TYR A 502 -18.13 3.60 -50.04
CA TYR A 502 -17.41 2.90 -51.10
C TYR A 502 -17.34 1.37 -50.90
N LEU A 503 -17.71 0.87 -49.71
CA LEU A 503 -17.72 -0.56 -49.44
C LEU A 503 -19.01 -1.22 -49.97
N PRO A 504 -18.93 -2.42 -50.59
CA PRO A 504 -20.10 -3.11 -51.12
C PRO A 504 -21.17 -3.36 -50.03
N VAL A 505 -22.38 -2.85 -50.21
CA VAL A 505 -23.47 -3.09 -49.25
C VAL A 505 -23.96 -4.54 -49.25
N SER A 506 -23.76 -5.27 -50.35
CA SER A 506 -24.20 -6.66 -50.53
C SER A 506 -23.48 -7.66 -49.65
N ASN A 507 -22.24 -7.37 -49.24
CA ASN A 507 -21.46 -8.27 -48.39
C ASN A 507 -21.59 -7.92 -46.90
N LEU A 508 -22.48 -6.99 -46.52
CA LEU A 508 -22.71 -6.66 -45.12
C LEU A 508 -23.52 -7.77 -44.43
N LYS A 509 -23.19 -8.08 -43.17
CA LYS A 509 -23.93 -9.06 -42.38
C LYS A 509 -25.38 -8.61 -42.17
N PRO A 510 -26.36 -9.54 -42.14
CA PRO A 510 -27.71 -9.22 -41.73
C PRO A 510 -27.73 -8.78 -40.26
N ASP A 511 -28.63 -7.87 -39.89
CA ASP A 511 -28.79 -7.44 -38.50
C ASP A 511 -29.75 -8.38 -37.73
N THR A 512 -29.43 -9.67 -37.71
CA THR A 512 -30.20 -10.74 -37.06
C THR A 512 -29.32 -11.51 -36.06
N ASP A 513 -29.94 -12.37 -35.25
CA ASP A 513 -29.22 -13.26 -34.32
C ASP A 513 -28.20 -14.18 -35.04
N ASP A 514 -28.33 -14.38 -36.34
CA ASP A 514 -27.38 -15.15 -37.14
C ASP A 514 -26.00 -14.47 -37.22
N ALA A 515 -25.93 -13.15 -37.07
CA ALA A 515 -24.66 -12.39 -37.08
C ALA A 515 -23.77 -12.64 -35.84
N GLU A 516 -24.29 -13.33 -34.82
CA GLU A 516 -23.49 -13.81 -33.68
C GLU A 516 -23.41 -15.35 -33.61
N ASN A 517 -24.01 -16.05 -34.58
CA ASN A 517 -23.99 -17.51 -34.67
C ASN A 517 -22.82 -17.98 -35.57
N ALA A 518 -21.82 -18.61 -34.95
CA ALA A 518 -20.64 -19.10 -35.66
C ALA A 518 -20.99 -20.08 -36.80
N GLU A 519 -21.93 -20.99 -36.60
CA GLU A 519 -22.32 -21.96 -37.64
C GLU A 519 -22.92 -21.27 -38.87
N ALA A 520 -23.76 -20.25 -38.65
CA ALA A 520 -24.39 -19.51 -39.74
C ALA A 520 -23.36 -18.69 -40.53
N LEU A 521 -22.44 -18.01 -39.82
CA LEU A 521 -21.39 -17.20 -40.42
C LEU A 521 -20.34 -18.01 -41.18
N MET A 522 -20.09 -19.25 -40.76
CA MET A 522 -19.07 -20.10 -41.35
C MET A 522 -19.51 -20.82 -42.64
N ARG A 523 -20.83 -20.91 -42.93
CA ARG A 523 -21.35 -21.59 -44.13
C ARG A 523 -20.76 -21.06 -45.44
N ALA A 524 -20.58 -19.74 -45.54
CA ALA A 524 -20.06 -19.06 -46.73
C ALA A 524 -18.61 -18.59 -46.54
N PHE A 525 -17.88 -19.09 -45.53
CA PHE A 525 -16.57 -18.54 -45.17
C PHE A 525 -15.51 -18.73 -46.27
N ASN A 526 -15.51 -19.88 -46.93
CA ASN A 526 -14.58 -20.21 -48.02
C ASN A 526 -15.13 -19.84 -49.42
N SER A 527 -16.27 -19.15 -49.49
CA SER A 527 -16.87 -18.73 -50.77
C SER A 527 -16.63 -17.24 -51.02
N ARG A 528 -16.83 -16.82 -52.28
CA ARG A 528 -16.83 -15.39 -52.66
C ARG A 528 -18.00 -14.61 -52.06
N GLU A 529 -18.96 -15.28 -51.45
CA GLU A 529 -20.15 -14.69 -50.80
C GLU A 529 -19.94 -14.46 -49.29
N LYS A 530 -18.70 -14.57 -48.81
CA LYS A 530 -18.36 -14.28 -47.41
C LYS A 530 -18.80 -12.87 -47.03
N PHE A 531 -19.55 -12.78 -45.93
CA PHE A 531 -19.88 -11.49 -45.32
C PHE A 531 -18.61 -10.79 -44.83
N ARG A 532 -18.55 -9.47 -45.02
CA ARG A 532 -17.48 -8.63 -44.52
C ARG A 532 -17.38 -8.74 -43.01
N GLN A 533 -16.16 -8.85 -42.50
CA GLN A 533 -15.85 -8.72 -41.09
C GLN A 533 -15.33 -7.32 -40.81
N THR A 534 -15.92 -6.68 -39.79
CA THR A 534 -15.43 -5.39 -39.31
C THR A 534 -14.86 -5.53 -37.91
N VAL A 535 -13.62 -5.05 -37.73
CA VAL A 535 -12.92 -5.03 -36.45
C VAL A 535 -12.60 -3.58 -36.09
N MET A 536 -13.02 -3.15 -34.92
CA MET A 536 -12.74 -1.82 -34.38
C MET A 536 -11.89 -1.96 -33.12
N PHE A 537 -10.73 -1.31 -33.09
CA PHE A 537 -9.90 -1.19 -31.91
C PHE A 537 -9.89 0.25 -31.41
N THR A 538 -10.09 0.41 -30.11
CA THR A 538 -10.17 1.71 -29.44
C THR A 538 -9.63 1.61 -28.02
N ALA A 539 -9.13 2.68 -27.43
CA ALA A 539 -8.82 2.70 -26.00
C ALA A 539 -10.07 3.04 -25.18
N THR A 540 -11.00 3.80 -25.75
CA THR A 540 -12.20 4.32 -25.06
C THR A 540 -13.50 3.99 -25.79
N MET A 541 -14.61 3.96 -25.04
CA MET A 541 -15.97 3.75 -25.58
C MET A 541 -16.82 5.01 -25.34
N SER A 542 -16.48 6.10 -26.04
CA SER A 542 -17.30 7.31 -26.04
C SER A 542 -18.57 7.13 -26.90
N SER A 543 -19.57 8.00 -26.72
CA SER A 543 -20.82 7.96 -27.51
C SER A 543 -20.58 8.15 -29.01
N ALA A 544 -19.54 8.89 -29.39
CA ALA A 544 -19.14 9.06 -30.79
C ALA A 544 -18.57 7.76 -31.37
N ILE A 545 -17.77 7.01 -30.59
CA ILE A 545 -17.29 5.69 -30.98
C ILE A 545 -18.43 4.69 -31.09
N GLU A 546 -19.40 4.72 -30.19
CA GLU A 546 -20.59 3.87 -30.30
C GLU A 546 -21.40 4.18 -31.57
N ARG A 547 -21.53 5.45 -31.96
CA ARG A 547 -22.18 5.84 -33.23
C ARG A 547 -21.43 5.29 -34.43
N LEU A 548 -20.11 5.44 -34.46
CA LEU A 548 -19.26 4.88 -35.51
C LEU A 548 -19.39 3.35 -35.56
N ALA A 549 -19.40 2.70 -34.40
CA ALA A 549 -19.53 1.25 -34.29
C ALA A 549 -20.87 0.74 -34.82
N ARG A 550 -21.98 1.45 -34.56
CA ARG A 550 -23.31 1.10 -35.12
C ARG A 550 -23.35 1.22 -36.65
N ALA A 551 -22.61 2.17 -37.23
CA ALA A 551 -22.55 2.32 -38.68
C ALA A 551 -21.78 1.14 -39.32
N TYR A 552 -20.62 0.79 -38.75
CA TYR A 552 -19.65 -0.14 -39.34
C TYR A 552 -19.86 -1.63 -39.00
N LEU A 553 -20.33 -1.92 -37.79
CA LEU A 553 -20.37 -3.28 -37.24
C LEU A 553 -21.81 -3.80 -37.15
N ARG A 554 -21.94 -5.13 -37.13
CA ARG A 554 -23.20 -5.85 -36.90
C ARG A 554 -23.01 -6.84 -35.77
N ARG A 555 -23.80 -6.67 -34.71
CA ARG A 555 -23.74 -7.46 -33.45
C ARG A 555 -22.32 -7.85 -33.01
N PRO A 556 -21.43 -6.85 -32.80
CA PRO A 556 -20.05 -7.15 -32.51
C PRO A 556 -19.87 -7.75 -31.12
N ALA A 557 -18.90 -8.65 -31.00
CA ALA A 557 -18.38 -9.05 -29.70
C ALA A 557 -17.43 -7.97 -29.18
N VAL A 558 -17.63 -7.51 -27.95
CA VAL A 558 -16.74 -6.53 -27.32
C VAL A 558 -15.77 -7.28 -26.41
N VAL A 559 -14.47 -7.04 -26.61
CA VAL A 559 -13.39 -7.60 -25.79
C VAL A 559 -12.65 -6.46 -25.13
N HIS A 560 -12.76 -6.35 -23.82
CA HIS A 560 -12.05 -5.36 -23.00
C HIS A 560 -10.87 -6.03 -22.30
N ILE A 561 -9.69 -5.40 -22.36
CA ILE A 561 -8.48 -5.87 -21.68
C ILE A 561 -8.09 -4.84 -20.61
N GLY A 562 -7.90 -5.31 -19.38
CA GLY A 562 -7.60 -4.47 -18.23
C GLY A 562 -8.86 -3.80 -17.64
N ASN A 563 -8.65 -3.01 -16.59
CA ASN A 563 -9.67 -2.06 -16.15
C ASN A 563 -9.75 -0.95 -17.20
N ALA A 564 -10.93 -0.74 -17.77
CA ALA A 564 -11.15 0.25 -18.81
C ALA A 564 -10.61 1.63 -18.37
N GLY A 565 -9.63 2.16 -19.10
CA GLY A 565 -9.28 3.58 -19.09
C GLY A 565 -8.54 4.12 -17.87
N ARG A 566 -7.76 3.32 -17.11
CA ARG A 566 -7.00 3.84 -15.95
C ARG A 566 -5.55 3.34 -15.86
N PRO A 567 -4.61 3.93 -16.64
CA PRO A 567 -3.17 3.89 -16.37
C PRO A 567 -2.79 4.32 -14.94
N THR A 568 -3.70 5.04 -14.27
CA THR A 568 -3.54 5.69 -12.98
C THR A 568 -3.31 4.71 -11.82
N GLU A 569 -3.68 3.43 -11.96
CA GLU A 569 -3.44 2.42 -10.92
C GLU A 569 -1.96 2.05 -10.77
N ARG A 570 -1.17 2.17 -11.84
CA ARG A 570 0.22 1.65 -11.91
C ARG A 570 1.28 2.72 -12.05
N VAL A 571 0.88 3.93 -12.42
CA VAL A 571 1.76 5.08 -12.58
C VAL A 571 1.72 5.93 -11.32
N GLU A 572 2.87 6.11 -10.67
CA GLU A 572 3.05 7.06 -9.58
C GLU A 572 2.97 8.47 -10.15
N GLN A 573 1.98 9.24 -9.70
CA GLN A 573 1.73 10.59 -10.17
C GLN A 573 2.12 11.60 -9.09
N VAL A 574 3.05 12.50 -9.43
CA VAL A 574 3.54 13.57 -8.56
C VAL A 574 3.16 14.90 -9.17
N VAL A 575 2.50 15.75 -8.39
CA VAL A 575 2.02 17.06 -8.86
C VAL A 575 2.65 18.18 -8.07
N TYR A 576 3.19 19.18 -8.77
CA TYR A 576 3.71 20.41 -8.20
C TYR A 576 2.87 21.60 -8.68
N MET A 577 2.27 22.36 -7.75
CA MET A 577 1.62 23.62 -8.08
C MET A 577 2.66 24.74 -8.07
N LEU A 578 2.86 25.38 -9.22
CA LEU A 578 3.92 26.35 -9.45
C LEU A 578 3.37 27.55 -10.23
N SER A 579 4.08 28.68 -10.17
CA SER A 579 3.91 29.75 -11.16
C SER A 579 4.71 29.43 -12.43
N GLU A 580 4.31 29.96 -13.58
CA GLU A 580 4.96 29.72 -14.88
C GLU A 580 6.49 29.93 -14.84
N ASP A 581 6.95 31.01 -14.20
CA ASP A 581 8.37 31.34 -14.08
C ASP A 581 9.20 30.29 -13.33
N LYS A 582 8.57 29.50 -12.46
CA LYS A 582 9.23 28.49 -11.64
C LYS A 582 9.36 27.13 -12.33
N LYS A 583 8.59 26.88 -13.40
CA LYS A 583 8.59 25.57 -14.10
C LYS A 583 9.98 25.18 -14.60
N ARG A 584 10.71 26.12 -15.22
CA ARG A 584 12.06 25.85 -15.76
C ARG A 584 13.04 25.42 -14.66
N LYS A 585 13.05 26.13 -13.53
CA LYS A 585 13.94 25.80 -12.41
C LYS A 585 13.61 24.43 -11.83
N LYS A 586 12.31 24.13 -11.67
CA LYS A 586 11.86 22.83 -11.14
C LYS A 586 12.14 21.68 -12.10
N LEU A 587 12.04 21.91 -13.41
CA LEU A 587 12.42 20.92 -14.42
C LEU A 587 13.89 20.52 -14.27
N VAL A 588 14.80 21.50 -14.17
CA VAL A 588 16.23 21.22 -14.01
C VAL A 588 16.51 20.46 -12.72
N GLU A 589 15.88 20.85 -11.60
CA GLU A 589 15.99 20.13 -10.32
C GLU A 589 15.58 18.64 -10.43
N ILE A 590 14.52 18.35 -11.22
CA ILE A 590 14.08 16.96 -11.46
C ILE A 590 15.04 16.21 -12.37
N LEU A 591 15.62 16.86 -13.37
CA LEU A 591 16.58 16.23 -14.29
C LEU A 591 17.96 16.02 -13.65
N GLU A 592 18.35 16.84 -12.67
CA GLU A 592 19.55 16.67 -11.86
C GLU A 592 19.40 15.50 -10.87
N ALA A 593 18.19 15.27 -10.37
CA ALA A 593 17.84 14.08 -9.61
C ALA A 593 17.72 12.87 -10.55
N SER A 594 18.88 12.37 -11.02
CA SER A 594 19.12 11.16 -11.83
C SER A 594 17.86 10.46 -12.38
N PHE A 595 17.65 10.53 -13.69
CA PHE A 595 16.57 9.82 -14.39
C PHE A 595 17.12 8.70 -15.27
N GLU A 596 16.31 7.66 -15.52
CA GLU A 596 16.65 6.59 -16.47
C GLU A 596 16.19 6.98 -17.89
N PRO A 597 17.07 7.15 -18.88
CA PRO A 597 16.64 7.40 -20.25
C PRO A 597 15.96 6.15 -20.86
N PRO A 598 14.97 6.30 -21.75
CA PRO A 598 14.43 7.57 -22.27
C PRO A 598 13.34 8.18 -21.38
N ILE A 599 13.21 9.51 -21.42
CA ILE A 599 12.12 10.27 -20.77
C ILE A 599 11.34 11.12 -21.78
N ILE A 600 10.07 11.43 -21.48
CA ILE A 600 9.24 12.30 -22.32
C ILE A 600 8.80 13.53 -21.53
N ILE A 601 9.00 14.72 -22.11
CA ILE A 601 8.52 16.00 -21.59
C ILE A 601 7.40 16.51 -22.49
N PHE A 602 6.19 16.66 -21.95
CA PHE A 602 5.05 17.19 -22.68
C PHE A 602 4.86 18.69 -22.48
N VAL A 603 4.60 19.38 -23.60
CA VAL A 603 4.25 20.81 -23.66
C VAL A 603 3.04 21.00 -24.56
N ASN A 604 2.26 22.06 -24.33
CA ASN A 604 1.02 22.26 -25.08
C ASN A 604 1.24 22.89 -26.46
N GLN A 605 2.28 23.72 -26.61
CA GLN A 605 2.52 24.51 -27.83
C GLN A 605 3.78 24.08 -28.59
N LYS A 606 3.71 24.09 -29.93
CA LYS A 606 4.83 23.73 -30.83
C LYS A 606 6.08 24.59 -30.58
N ARG A 607 5.89 25.91 -30.44
CA ARG A 607 6.99 26.86 -30.13
C ARG A 607 7.63 26.56 -28.78
N GLY A 608 6.82 26.18 -27.79
CA GLY A 608 7.30 25.79 -26.46
C GLY A 608 8.24 24.59 -26.51
N ALA A 609 7.92 23.59 -27.35
CA ALA A 609 8.76 22.40 -27.52
C ALA A 609 10.17 22.73 -28.03
N ASP A 610 10.27 23.56 -29.06
CA ASP A 610 11.55 23.98 -29.63
C ASP A 610 12.37 24.83 -28.65
N ILE A 611 11.73 25.77 -27.95
CA ILE A 611 12.41 26.63 -26.96
C ILE A 611 12.93 25.81 -25.79
N LEU A 612 12.12 24.86 -25.30
CA LEU A 612 12.49 24.01 -24.18
C LEU A 612 13.63 23.06 -24.56
N ALA A 613 13.57 22.44 -25.73
CA ALA A 613 14.65 21.59 -26.24
C ALA A 613 15.96 22.37 -26.40
N LYS A 614 15.92 23.58 -26.96
CA LYS A 614 17.12 24.45 -27.03
C LYS A 614 17.68 24.78 -25.65
N SER A 615 16.81 25.08 -24.69
CA SER A 615 17.23 25.35 -23.32
C SER A 615 17.92 24.16 -22.66
N LEU A 616 17.37 22.96 -22.84
CA LEU A 616 17.95 21.74 -22.28
C LEU A 616 19.29 21.39 -22.95
N THR A 617 19.42 21.67 -24.25
CA THR A 617 20.69 21.55 -24.98
C THR A 617 21.77 22.46 -24.38
N ASN A 618 21.43 23.72 -24.07
CA ASN A 618 22.36 24.67 -23.47
C ASN A 618 22.82 24.27 -22.05
N ILE A 619 22.03 23.45 -21.35
CA ILE A 619 22.35 22.93 -20.01
C ILE A 619 23.19 21.65 -20.09
N GLY A 620 23.39 21.09 -21.29
CA GLY A 620 24.21 19.90 -21.52
C GLY A 620 23.42 18.59 -21.64
N TYR A 621 22.09 18.65 -21.79
CA TYR A 621 21.29 17.47 -22.13
C TYR A 621 21.20 17.30 -23.65
N ASN A 622 20.86 16.08 -24.10
CA ASN A 622 20.58 15.77 -25.50
C ASN A 622 19.06 15.58 -25.72
N PRO A 623 18.29 16.66 -25.91
CA PRO A 623 16.86 16.58 -26.17
C PRO A 623 16.56 16.54 -27.67
N THR A 624 15.48 15.85 -28.04
CA THR A 624 14.88 15.96 -29.36
C THR A 624 13.46 16.52 -29.28
N ALA A 625 13.11 17.47 -30.14
CA ALA A 625 11.78 18.08 -30.16
C ALA A 625 10.87 17.45 -31.24
N LEU A 626 9.65 17.08 -30.86
CA LEU A 626 8.68 16.43 -31.74
C LEU A 626 7.30 17.11 -31.65
N HIS A 627 6.88 17.74 -32.75
CA HIS A 627 5.61 18.44 -32.81
C HIS A 627 5.05 18.50 -34.24
N GLY A 628 3.76 18.82 -34.39
CA GLY A 628 3.08 18.81 -35.69
C GLY A 628 3.72 19.66 -36.81
N GLY A 629 4.51 20.68 -36.47
CA GLY A 629 5.25 21.52 -37.43
C GLY A 629 6.63 20.98 -37.87
N LYS A 630 7.13 19.85 -37.34
CA LYS A 630 8.37 19.24 -37.84
C LYS A 630 8.07 18.48 -39.13
N GLY A 631 8.97 18.61 -40.11
CA GLY A 631 8.96 17.79 -41.33
C GLY A 631 9.13 16.31 -41.01
N GLN A 632 8.67 15.44 -41.92
CA GLN A 632 8.58 14.00 -41.68
C GLN A 632 9.95 13.37 -41.35
N ASP A 633 10.97 13.67 -42.15
CA ASP A 633 12.35 13.16 -41.95
C ASP A 633 12.90 13.54 -40.56
N ALA A 634 12.59 14.75 -40.09
CA ALA A 634 12.98 15.21 -38.77
C ALA A 634 12.24 14.49 -37.64
N ARG A 635 11.00 14.03 -37.88
CA ARG A 635 10.25 13.20 -36.92
C ARG A 635 10.85 11.80 -36.83
N GLU A 636 11.11 11.17 -37.97
CA GLU A 636 11.70 9.83 -38.04
C GLU A 636 13.09 9.81 -37.42
N TYR A 637 13.92 10.80 -37.73
CA TYR A 637 15.21 11.01 -37.07
C TYR A 637 15.06 11.16 -35.55
N ALA A 638 14.08 11.93 -35.08
CA ALA A 638 13.85 12.11 -33.65
C ALA A 638 13.51 10.79 -32.94
N LEU A 639 12.67 9.97 -33.56
CA LEU A 639 12.27 8.67 -33.00
C LEU A 639 13.42 7.66 -33.02
N ALA A 640 14.16 7.60 -34.13
CA ALA A 640 15.36 6.76 -34.24
C ALA A 640 16.42 7.17 -33.21
N SER A 641 16.66 8.48 -33.05
CA SER A 641 17.64 9.01 -32.10
C SER A 641 17.36 8.61 -30.64
N LEU A 642 16.07 8.54 -30.28
CA LEU A 642 15.63 8.12 -28.95
C LEU A 642 15.73 6.59 -28.78
N LYS A 643 15.43 5.82 -29.82
CA LYS A 643 15.47 4.35 -29.81
C LYS A 643 16.90 3.81 -29.73
N ASP A 644 17.84 4.49 -30.39
CA ASP A 644 19.26 4.13 -30.43
C ASP A 644 20.04 4.71 -29.23
N GLY A 645 19.38 5.46 -28.35
CA GLY A 645 19.97 6.03 -27.12
C GLY A 645 20.88 7.25 -27.35
N THR A 646 20.89 7.82 -28.56
CA THR A 646 21.65 9.06 -28.86
C THR A 646 20.99 10.28 -28.21
N SER A 647 19.66 10.28 -28.11
CA SER A 647 18.86 11.27 -27.40
C SER A 647 18.26 10.64 -26.16
N ASN A 648 18.30 11.37 -25.05
CA ASN A 648 17.83 10.89 -23.74
C ASN A 648 16.46 11.46 -23.36
N ILE A 649 16.08 12.58 -24.00
CA ILE A 649 14.90 13.37 -23.64
C ILE A 649 14.09 13.68 -24.91
N LEU A 650 12.82 13.28 -24.94
CA LEU A 650 11.90 13.69 -26.00
C LEU A 650 10.99 14.82 -25.50
N VAL A 651 11.06 16.00 -26.12
CA VAL A 651 10.12 17.11 -25.85
C VAL A 651 9.02 17.08 -26.90
N ALA A 652 7.77 16.81 -26.50
CA ALA A 652 6.67 16.59 -27.43
C ALA A 652 5.38 17.34 -27.10
N THR A 653 4.57 17.61 -28.14
CA THR A 653 3.17 18.07 -28.00
C THR A 653 2.19 16.91 -28.09
N ASP A 654 0.98 17.01 -27.52
CA ASP A 654 -0.04 15.93 -27.52
C ASP A 654 -0.26 15.25 -28.88
N VAL A 655 -0.46 16.05 -29.92
CA VAL A 655 -0.77 15.56 -31.27
C VAL A 655 0.36 14.69 -31.82
N ALA A 656 1.61 15.07 -31.54
CA ALA A 656 2.78 14.38 -32.03
C ALA A 656 3.21 13.23 -31.12
N GLY A 657 2.95 13.34 -29.81
CA GLY A 657 3.26 12.32 -28.79
C GLY A 657 2.29 11.14 -28.77
N ARG A 658 1.06 11.31 -29.26
CA ARG A 658 0.08 10.23 -29.40
C ARG A 658 0.54 9.24 -30.48
N GLY A 659 0.40 7.94 -30.21
CA GLY A 659 0.72 6.82 -31.11
C GLY A 659 2.16 6.71 -31.59
N ILE A 660 3.10 7.39 -30.94
CA ILE A 660 4.49 7.00 -31.05
C ILE A 660 4.71 5.74 -30.21
N ASP A 661 5.17 4.67 -30.84
CA ASP A 661 5.57 3.45 -30.15
C ASP A 661 7.00 3.59 -29.59
N ILE A 662 7.12 4.32 -28.49
CA ILE A 662 8.36 4.41 -27.72
C ILE A 662 8.28 3.39 -26.60
N LYS A 663 9.29 2.51 -26.51
CA LYS A 663 9.44 1.51 -25.45
C LYS A 663 9.36 2.17 -24.08
N ASP A 664 8.77 1.47 -23.11
CA ASP A 664 8.57 1.84 -21.70
C ASP A 664 9.47 2.99 -21.22
N VAL A 665 8.92 4.19 -21.21
CA VAL A 665 9.60 5.40 -20.73
C VAL A 665 9.63 5.34 -19.20
N SER A 666 10.76 5.67 -18.58
CA SER A 666 10.85 5.63 -17.10
C SER A 666 10.05 6.76 -16.44
N LEU A 667 10.09 7.95 -17.04
CA LEU A 667 9.52 9.18 -16.53
C LEU A 667 8.79 9.96 -17.62
N VAL A 668 7.53 10.29 -17.34
CA VAL A 668 6.75 11.27 -18.11
C VAL A 668 6.68 12.56 -17.32
N LEU A 669 7.09 13.68 -17.92
CA LEU A 669 7.02 15.00 -17.28
C LEU A 669 6.07 15.91 -18.07
N ASN A 670 4.93 16.23 -17.49
CA ASN A 670 4.00 17.23 -18.01
C ASN A 670 4.50 18.62 -17.60
N TYR A 671 5.30 19.25 -18.46
CA TYR A 671 5.80 20.61 -18.22
C TYR A 671 4.65 21.61 -18.30
N ASP A 672 3.75 21.41 -19.25
CA ASP A 672 2.43 22.03 -19.26
C ASP A 672 1.38 20.97 -18.99
N MET A 673 0.40 21.26 -18.14
CA MET A 673 -0.74 20.37 -17.92
C MET A 673 -1.59 20.26 -19.19
N ALA A 674 -2.11 19.05 -19.46
CA ALA A 674 -2.98 18.80 -20.59
C ALA A 674 -4.31 19.56 -20.46
N LYS A 675 -4.95 19.92 -21.58
CA LYS A 675 -6.21 20.67 -21.58
C LYS A 675 -7.44 19.83 -21.19
N THR A 676 -7.34 18.51 -21.31
CA THR A 676 -8.36 17.56 -20.87
C THR A 676 -7.72 16.46 -20.03
N ILE A 677 -8.52 15.80 -19.19
CA ILE A 677 -8.03 14.69 -18.36
C ILE A 677 -7.72 13.42 -19.17
N GLU A 678 -8.40 13.24 -20.30
CA GLU A 678 -8.16 12.14 -21.24
C GLU A 678 -6.77 12.26 -21.85
N ASP A 679 -6.40 13.47 -22.30
CA ASP A 679 -5.07 13.77 -22.81
C ASP A 679 -3.99 13.51 -21.75
N TYR A 680 -4.22 13.96 -20.52
CA TYR A 680 -3.34 13.69 -19.39
C TYR A 680 -3.13 12.18 -19.17
N THR A 681 -4.22 11.41 -19.19
CA THR A 681 -4.20 9.96 -19.01
C THR A 681 -3.40 9.26 -20.12
N HIS A 682 -3.53 9.73 -21.37
CA HIS A 682 -2.74 9.25 -22.50
C HIS A 682 -1.25 9.58 -22.40
N ARG A 683 -0.90 10.74 -21.83
CA ARG A 683 0.50 11.12 -21.59
C ARG A 683 1.15 10.22 -20.55
N ILE A 684 0.51 10.05 -19.39
CA ILE A 684 1.08 9.21 -18.32
C ILE A 684 1.09 7.73 -18.69
N GLY A 685 0.17 7.27 -19.56
CA GLY A 685 0.19 5.93 -20.14
C GLY A 685 1.36 5.65 -21.11
N ARG A 686 2.29 6.60 -21.31
CA ARG A 686 3.58 6.36 -21.97
C ARG A 686 4.61 5.72 -21.05
N THR A 687 4.36 5.73 -19.74
CA THR A 687 5.11 4.98 -18.73
C THR A 687 4.23 3.88 -18.11
N GLY A 688 4.83 2.95 -17.38
CA GLY A 688 4.08 1.90 -16.66
C GLY A 688 3.48 0.78 -17.53
N ARG A 689 3.99 0.61 -18.76
CA ARG A 689 3.58 -0.48 -19.68
C ARG A 689 4.26 -1.81 -19.28
N ALA A 690 3.68 -2.92 -19.75
CA ALA A 690 4.23 -4.28 -19.57
C ALA A 690 4.56 -4.72 -18.12
N GLY A 691 3.91 -4.14 -17.11
CA GLY A 691 4.05 -4.56 -15.71
C GLY A 691 5.13 -3.82 -14.89
N LYS A 692 5.81 -2.83 -15.47
CA LYS A 692 6.71 -1.94 -14.72
C LYS A 692 5.92 -0.83 -14.02
N HIS A 693 6.43 -0.36 -12.88
CA HIS A 693 5.94 0.88 -12.28
C HIS A 693 6.49 2.08 -13.05
N GLY A 694 5.62 3.00 -13.43
CA GLY A 694 5.97 4.23 -14.12
C GLY A 694 5.86 5.43 -13.22
N ARG A 695 6.61 6.51 -13.51
CA ARG A 695 6.48 7.78 -12.78
C ARG A 695 6.06 8.91 -13.72
N ALA A 696 5.08 9.69 -13.29
CA ALA A 696 4.60 10.88 -14.00
C ALA A 696 4.70 12.11 -13.09
N VAL A 697 5.41 13.14 -13.54
CA VAL A 697 5.52 14.42 -12.83
C VAL A 697 4.75 15.50 -13.59
N THR A 698 3.94 16.27 -12.90
CA THR A 698 3.09 17.30 -13.54
C THR A 698 3.22 18.64 -12.86
N PHE A 699 3.43 19.68 -13.66
CA PHE A 699 3.37 21.06 -13.21
C PHE A 699 1.96 21.61 -13.43
N LEU A 700 1.34 22.07 -12.35
CA LEU A 700 0.06 22.76 -12.39
C LEU A 700 0.25 24.24 -12.16
N THR A 701 -0.48 25.04 -12.93
CA THR A 701 -0.54 26.49 -12.76
C THR A 701 -1.98 26.95 -12.53
N PRO A 702 -2.20 28.21 -12.10
CA PRO A 702 -3.55 28.77 -11.98
C PRO A 702 -4.34 28.80 -13.30
N GLU A 703 -3.66 28.69 -14.46
CA GLU A 703 -4.29 28.64 -15.78
C GLU A 703 -4.96 27.28 -16.06
N ASP A 704 -4.59 26.24 -15.33
CA ASP A 704 -5.05 24.86 -15.54
C ASP A 704 -6.25 24.49 -14.64
N LYS A 705 -6.94 25.50 -14.07
CA LYS A 705 -8.06 25.32 -13.13
C LYS A 705 -9.17 24.40 -13.65
N ASP A 706 -9.41 24.36 -14.96
CA ASP A 706 -10.49 23.58 -15.57
C ASP A 706 -10.24 22.07 -15.50
N VAL A 707 -9.02 21.61 -15.21
CA VAL A 707 -8.71 20.18 -15.05
C VAL A 707 -8.44 19.78 -13.61
N PHE A 708 -8.49 20.72 -12.66
CA PHE A 708 -8.13 20.47 -11.26
C PHE A 708 -9.03 19.42 -10.59
N PHE A 709 -10.35 19.50 -10.82
CA PHE A 709 -11.31 18.56 -10.25
C PHE A 709 -11.06 17.14 -10.76
N ASP A 710 -10.95 16.98 -12.09
CA ASP A 710 -10.78 15.66 -12.70
C ASP A 710 -9.41 15.06 -12.35
N LEU A 711 -8.35 15.88 -12.33
CA LEU A 711 -7.01 15.45 -11.92
C LEU A 711 -6.97 15.04 -10.45
N LYS A 712 -7.67 15.78 -9.56
CA LYS A 712 -7.82 15.39 -8.15
C LYS A 712 -8.48 14.01 -8.04
N GLN A 713 -9.56 13.75 -8.80
CA GLN A 713 -10.21 12.45 -8.79
C GLN A 713 -9.24 11.35 -9.23
N VAL A 714 -8.52 11.56 -10.33
CA VAL A 714 -7.51 10.62 -10.83
C VAL A 714 -6.42 10.30 -9.81
N LEU A 715 -5.92 11.30 -9.07
CA LEU A 715 -4.90 11.09 -8.05
C LEU A 715 -5.45 10.38 -6.81
N VAL A 716 -6.69 10.64 -6.41
CA VAL A 716 -7.34 9.98 -5.27
C VAL A 716 -7.68 8.53 -5.58
N GLU A 717 -8.01 8.21 -6.82
CA GLU A 717 -8.29 6.86 -7.28
C GLU A 717 -7.02 6.01 -7.45
N SER A 718 -5.84 6.64 -7.54
CA SER A 718 -4.56 5.94 -7.69
C SER A 718 -4.04 5.45 -6.32
N PRO A 719 -3.86 4.14 -6.11
CA PRO A 719 -3.34 3.60 -4.86
C PRO A 719 -1.85 3.88 -4.67
N VAL A 720 -1.11 4.13 -5.76
CA VAL A 720 0.34 4.38 -5.76
C VAL A 720 0.68 5.87 -5.70
N SER A 721 -0.31 6.76 -5.86
CA SER A 721 -0.09 8.21 -5.90
C SER A 721 -0.64 8.88 -4.64
N THR A 722 -0.03 10.00 -4.25
CA THR A 722 -0.55 10.85 -3.16
C THR A 722 -1.03 12.16 -3.75
N CYS A 723 -2.31 12.48 -3.58
CA CYS A 723 -2.83 13.78 -3.98
C CYS A 723 -2.26 14.88 -3.07
N PRO A 724 -1.56 15.89 -3.61
CA PRO A 724 -0.99 16.93 -2.77
C PRO A 724 -2.11 17.72 -2.08
N PRO A 725 -1.92 18.09 -0.80
CA PRO A 725 -2.94 18.82 -0.04
C PRO A 725 -3.30 20.16 -0.67
N GLU A 726 -2.36 20.76 -1.40
CA GLU A 726 -2.55 22.01 -2.13
C GLU A 726 -3.60 21.87 -3.24
N LEU A 727 -3.59 20.77 -4.01
CA LEU A 727 -4.61 20.49 -5.03
C LEU A 727 -5.90 19.96 -4.39
N SER A 728 -5.80 19.04 -3.43
CA SER A 728 -6.96 18.41 -2.78
C SER A 728 -7.89 19.45 -2.13
N ASN A 729 -7.32 20.49 -1.53
CA ASN A 729 -8.03 21.57 -0.86
C ASN A 729 -8.24 22.82 -1.73
N HIS A 730 -7.78 22.82 -2.99
CA HIS A 730 -7.91 23.98 -3.87
C HIS A 730 -9.39 24.28 -4.15
N PRO A 731 -9.85 25.56 -4.14
CA PRO A 731 -11.25 25.90 -4.39
C PRO A 731 -11.75 25.40 -5.74
N ASP A 732 -10.95 25.55 -6.80
CA ASP A 732 -11.30 25.11 -8.16
C ASP A 732 -11.25 23.58 -8.35
N ALA A 733 -10.74 22.82 -7.37
CA ALA A 733 -10.71 21.36 -7.39
C ALA A 733 -11.91 20.70 -6.67
N GLN A 734 -12.87 21.49 -6.14
CA GLN A 734 -13.99 20.95 -5.37
C GLN A 734 -15.23 20.61 -6.20
N SER A 735 -15.38 21.22 -7.38
CA SER A 735 -16.54 21.06 -8.24
C SER A 735 -16.14 20.79 -9.67
N LYS A 736 -16.99 20.05 -10.40
CA LYS A 736 -16.80 19.86 -11.83
C LYS A 736 -16.76 21.22 -12.56
N PRO A 737 -15.87 21.38 -13.54
CA PRO A 737 -15.81 22.58 -14.38
C PRO A 737 -17.18 22.88 -15.00
N GLY A 738 -17.60 24.14 -14.99
CA GLY A 738 -18.89 24.57 -15.54
C GLY A 738 -20.11 24.40 -14.63
N MET A 739 -20.00 23.73 -13.48
CA MET A 739 -21.09 23.73 -12.49
C MET A 739 -20.97 24.93 -11.54
N PHE A 740 -22.00 25.79 -11.53
CA PHE A 740 -22.06 26.91 -10.60
C PHE A 740 -22.35 26.41 -9.18
N VAL A 741 -21.34 26.39 -8.33
CA VAL A 741 -21.54 26.19 -6.89
C VAL A 741 -21.70 27.57 -6.24
N PRO A 742 -22.85 27.86 -5.59
CA PRO A 742 -22.97 29.09 -4.82
C PRO A 742 -21.89 29.08 -3.72
N LYS A 743 -20.98 30.05 -3.76
CA LYS A 743 -20.00 30.23 -2.67
C LYS A 743 -20.76 30.28 -1.35
N LYS A 744 -20.49 29.33 -0.44
CA LYS A 744 -20.97 29.43 0.94
C LYS A 744 -20.54 30.80 1.47
N ARG A 745 -21.51 31.63 1.86
CA ARG A 745 -21.25 32.87 2.60
C ARG A 745 -20.34 32.51 3.76
N GLN A 746 -19.16 33.12 3.81
CA GLN A 746 -18.28 33.00 4.97
C GLN A 746 -19.05 33.51 6.19
N ASP A 747 -19.00 32.75 7.28
CA ASP A 747 -19.68 33.05 8.54
C ASP A 747 -19.36 34.50 8.97
N GLU A 748 -20.36 35.38 8.86
CA GLU A 748 -20.33 36.68 9.50
C GLU A 748 -20.16 36.44 10.99
N THR A 749 -19.03 36.91 11.53
CA THR A 749 -18.78 36.94 12.97
C THR A 749 -19.78 37.92 13.58
N VAL A 750 -20.87 37.39 14.13
CA VAL A 750 -21.81 38.16 14.94
C VAL A 750 -21.09 38.60 16.21
N PHE A 751 -20.59 39.83 16.21
CA PHE A 751 -20.19 40.53 17.43
C PHE A 751 -21.44 40.76 18.27
N LEU A 752 -21.64 39.94 19.30
CA LEU A 752 -22.51 40.28 20.42
C LEU A 752 -21.89 41.47 21.16
N LYS A 753 -22.29 42.69 20.80
CA LYS A 753 -22.13 43.86 21.67
C LYS A 753 -23.06 43.66 22.87
N GLY A 754 -22.46 43.70 24.06
CA GLY A 754 -23.17 43.51 25.32
C GLY A 754 -24.29 44.51 25.54
N LEU A 755 -25.33 44.02 26.20
CA LEU A 755 -26.23 44.72 27.11
C LEU A 755 -26.52 43.79 28.28
#